data_AF-A0A938D0K6-F1
#
_entry.id   AF-A0A938D0K6-F1
#
_cell.length_a   1.000
_cell.length_b   1.000
_cell.length_c   1.000
_cell.angle_alpha   90.00
_cell.angle_beta   90.00
_cell.angle_gamma   90.00
#
_symmetry.space_group_name_H-M   'P 1'
#
loop_
_entity.id
_entity.type
_entity.pdbx_description
1 polymer ?
#
loop_
_entity_poly.entity_id
_entity_poly.type
_entity_poly.pdbx_seq_one_letter_code
_entity_poly.pdbx_strand_id
1 'polypeptide(L)'
;NIPQIETGVLTDVLNMPWGVEIYGLLTRWNPLNIKRPYALEYNGRNVLVVGLGPAGYTLSHYLLNEGFGVVAIDGLKIEPLPEALTGAAAKGISPRPIRDWSEIYRPLDERVLEGFGGVSEYGITVRWDKNFLTLIHLTLARRDKLQIYGGVRFGGSLPIDEAWSMGIDHIAIAAGAGRPTIIDIKNNLIRGIRKASDFLMALQLTGAFKKDALSNLQVRLPAVVIGGGLTGVDTATELMAYYPIQVEKTADRYDALVRDLGEARVRGMMDAEELGILDEFRAHGAAVKAERARAAATGEAPNFIDLIREWGGVTLAYRKRMQEAPAYRLNHEEVALALQEGISFTEHMNPVEAIPDEFGHVKAMAFTRADGSRIELPARTVLVAAGTAPNVIHEKEHPGSIALDNQQKFFQGFRAVKTADRFTLEPDASGFFTSHNTGGKFISYYGDNHPRYHGNVVKAMASAKHGYPHVVALFADDMAKLDGARQPQREAAWQSLVAKLDDQLLARVERVVRLTPTIIEVVVRAPAAARHFHPGQFYRLQNFERLSPHIRVDDHVASMVMEGIALTGAWVDAEQGLLSLITLEMGVSSRLCAYLQPGEPVVVMGPTGTPTEIPEQSAVLLAGGGLGNAVLFSIAKALKARGNKVLYFAGYKNGADVFKREDIEAGTDQVIWATDAGVSIAAHRQQDHHFRGNIVQAMVAYAEGKFGAPVVPLKDVKRIIAIGSDRMMNAVRVARHGVLQPHLDPQHVGIGSINSPMQCMMKEVCAQCLQRHVDPETGREEFIFSCYNQDQELDRVDFDNLQARLRQNSVQEKVSNLWFEHLLEKAEPELQHR
;
A
#
# COMPACT_ATOMS: atom_id res chain seq x y z
N ASN A 1 23.70 -22.45 6.07
CA ASN A 1 23.85 -22.74 4.64
C ASN A 1 23.30 -21.56 3.84
N ILE A 2 24.04 -20.44 3.79
CA ILE A 2 23.86 -19.48 2.70
C ILE A 2 24.38 -20.18 1.44
N PRO A 3 23.63 -20.21 0.32
CA PRO A 3 24.09 -20.78 -0.94
C PRO A 3 25.20 -19.89 -1.55
N GLN A 4 26.38 -19.90 -0.92
CA GLN A 4 27.55 -19.15 -1.33
C GLN A 4 28.09 -19.66 -2.66
N ILE A 5 27.94 -20.97 -2.92
CA ILE A 5 28.35 -21.56 -4.19
C ILE A 5 27.40 -21.09 -5.30
N GLU A 6 26.08 -21.16 -5.12
CA GLU A 6 25.13 -20.74 -6.15
C GLU A 6 25.20 -19.23 -6.41
N THR A 7 25.32 -18.43 -5.34
CA THR A 7 25.50 -16.98 -5.46
C THR A 7 26.84 -16.64 -6.11
N GLY A 8 27.91 -17.36 -5.73
CA GLY A 8 29.24 -17.21 -6.32
C GLY A 8 29.25 -17.55 -7.80
N VAL A 9 28.70 -18.69 -8.19
CA VAL A 9 28.56 -19.11 -9.59
C VAL A 9 27.74 -18.09 -10.39
N LEU A 10 26.62 -17.59 -9.85
CA LEU A 10 25.85 -16.54 -10.51
C LEU A 10 26.68 -15.27 -10.69
N THR A 11 27.37 -14.83 -9.64
CA THR A 11 28.18 -13.60 -9.67
C THR A 11 29.34 -13.73 -10.65
N ASP A 12 30.03 -14.87 -10.68
CA ASP A 12 31.11 -15.17 -11.62
C ASP A 12 30.60 -15.12 -13.06
N VAL A 13 29.43 -15.70 -13.35
CA VAL A 13 28.80 -15.62 -14.67
C VAL A 13 28.45 -14.18 -15.03
N LEU A 14 27.85 -13.41 -14.11
CA LEU A 14 27.47 -12.02 -14.37
C LEU A 14 28.67 -11.10 -14.59
N ASN A 15 29.82 -11.41 -13.98
CA ASN A 15 31.06 -10.67 -14.15
C ASN A 15 31.81 -11.00 -15.45
N MET A 16 31.38 -12.03 -16.20
CA MET A 16 31.90 -12.26 -17.55
C MET A 16 31.36 -11.21 -18.52
N PRO A 17 32.12 -10.86 -19.59
CA PRO A 17 31.56 -10.11 -20.70
C PRO A 17 30.32 -10.83 -21.25
N TRP A 18 29.22 -10.09 -21.37
CA TRP A 18 27.90 -10.58 -21.75
C TRP A 18 27.27 -11.56 -20.74
N GLY A 19 27.72 -11.55 -19.48
CA GLY A 19 27.23 -12.43 -18.42
C GLY A 19 25.72 -12.38 -18.21
N VAL A 20 25.13 -11.18 -18.28
CA VAL A 20 23.67 -10.98 -18.24
C VAL A 20 22.97 -11.70 -19.38
N GLU A 21 23.54 -11.64 -20.60
CA GLU A 21 22.97 -12.30 -21.78
C GLU A 21 23.16 -13.82 -21.73
N ILE A 22 24.29 -14.30 -21.20
CA ILE A 22 24.54 -15.73 -20.96
C ILE A 22 23.52 -16.27 -19.96
N TYR A 23 23.31 -15.58 -18.83
CA TYR A 23 22.29 -15.93 -17.86
C TYR A 23 20.89 -15.98 -18.50
N GLY A 24 20.52 -14.91 -19.22
CA GLY A 24 19.23 -14.82 -19.92
C GLY A 24 19.04 -15.90 -20.99
N LEU A 25 20.10 -16.31 -21.70
CA LEU A 25 20.08 -17.46 -22.61
C LEU A 25 19.80 -18.76 -21.85
N LEU A 26 20.53 -19.01 -20.74
CA LEU A 26 20.40 -20.24 -19.95
C LEU A 26 19.01 -20.40 -19.31
N THR A 27 18.29 -19.30 -19.07
CA THR A 27 16.88 -19.38 -18.62
C THR A 27 15.93 -19.91 -19.70
N ARG A 28 16.28 -19.77 -20.99
CA ARG A 28 15.46 -20.21 -22.13
C ARG A 28 15.99 -21.49 -22.78
N TRP A 29 17.27 -21.77 -22.58
CA TRP A 29 17.97 -22.94 -23.10
C TRP A 29 18.81 -23.57 -21.98
N ASN A 30 18.36 -24.71 -21.48
CA ASN A 30 19.03 -25.44 -20.41
C ASN A 30 19.32 -26.88 -20.87
N PRO A 31 20.52 -27.17 -21.39
CA PRO A 31 20.85 -28.51 -21.91
C PRO A 31 20.83 -29.61 -20.83
N LEU A 32 20.87 -29.24 -19.54
CA LEU A 32 20.78 -30.19 -18.42
C LEU A 32 19.33 -30.57 -18.09
N ASN A 33 18.34 -29.80 -18.58
CA ASN A 33 16.94 -30.14 -18.44
C ASN A 33 16.48 -31.02 -19.61
N ILE A 34 16.66 -32.33 -19.48
CA ILE A 34 16.31 -33.31 -20.53
C ILE A 34 14.84 -33.20 -20.97
N LYS A 35 13.93 -32.89 -20.02
CA LYS A 35 12.49 -32.79 -20.31
C LYS A 35 12.16 -31.51 -21.10
N ARG A 36 12.83 -30.40 -20.78
CA ARG A 36 12.58 -29.09 -21.38
C ARG A 36 13.91 -28.37 -21.63
N PRO A 37 14.69 -28.78 -22.66
CA PRO A 37 16.01 -28.21 -22.93
C PRO A 37 15.94 -26.82 -23.55
N TYR A 38 14.81 -26.44 -24.14
CA TYR A 38 14.52 -25.12 -24.68
C TYR A 38 13.06 -24.73 -24.41
N ALA A 39 12.80 -23.42 -24.36
CA ALA A 39 11.45 -22.88 -24.28
C ALA A 39 10.62 -23.21 -25.54
N LEU A 40 9.39 -23.64 -25.36
CA LEU A 40 8.47 -23.93 -26.47
C LEU A 40 7.89 -22.66 -27.12
N GLU A 41 7.43 -22.82 -28.37
CA GLU A 41 6.65 -21.79 -29.06
C GLU A 41 5.29 -21.55 -28.38
N TYR A 42 4.70 -20.39 -28.65
CA TYR A 42 3.43 -20.02 -28.04
C TYR A 42 2.29 -20.97 -28.46
N ASN A 43 1.70 -21.63 -27.46
CA ASN A 43 0.72 -22.70 -27.63
C ASN A 43 -0.73 -22.19 -27.76
N GLY A 44 -0.96 -20.88 -27.66
CA GLY A 44 -2.29 -20.28 -27.75
C GLY A 44 -3.07 -20.23 -26.43
N ARG A 45 -2.50 -20.69 -25.32
CA ARG A 45 -3.11 -20.67 -23.98
C ARG A 45 -2.52 -19.57 -23.12
N ASN A 46 -3.38 -18.83 -22.42
CA ASN A 46 -3.01 -17.67 -21.61
C ASN A 46 -3.29 -17.93 -20.12
N VAL A 47 -2.29 -17.66 -19.29
CA VAL A 47 -2.39 -17.78 -17.83
C VAL A 47 -2.27 -16.41 -17.19
N LEU A 48 -3.22 -16.07 -16.31
CA LEU A 48 -3.12 -14.92 -15.42
C LEU A 48 -2.38 -15.32 -14.14
N VAL A 49 -1.23 -14.74 -13.87
CA VAL A 49 -0.48 -14.90 -12.61
C VAL A 49 -0.74 -13.70 -11.71
N VAL A 50 -1.30 -13.94 -10.53
CA VAL A 50 -1.66 -12.89 -9.56
C VAL A 50 -0.61 -12.83 -8.46
N GLY A 51 0.19 -11.76 -8.45
CA GLY A 51 1.30 -11.54 -7.53
C GLY A 51 2.64 -11.92 -8.16
N LEU A 52 3.61 -11.01 -8.12
CA LEU A 52 4.96 -11.14 -8.69
C LEU A 52 6.02 -11.32 -7.60
N GLY A 53 5.64 -11.98 -6.50
CA GLY A 53 6.58 -12.52 -5.51
C GLY A 53 7.32 -13.77 -6.00
N PRO A 54 8.10 -14.44 -5.12
CA PRO A 54 8.91 -15.60 -5.49
C PRO A 54 8.19 -16.74 -6.17
N ALA A 55 6.96 -17.04 -5.76
CA ALA A 55 6.14 -18.02 -6.45
C ALA A 55 5.69 -17.54 -7.83
N GLY A 56 5.26 -16.29 -7.96
CA GLY A 56 4.69 -15.73 -9.18
C GLY A 56 5.69 -15.57 -10.32
N TYR A 57 6.84 -14.94 -10.07
CA TYR A 57 7.87 -14.81 -11.11
C TYR A 57 8.45 -16.17 -11.51
N THR A 58 8.55 -17.11 -10.57
CA THR A 58 9.05 -18.47 -10.85
C THR A 58 8.03 -19.26 -11.66
N LEU A 59 6.75 -19.14 -11.33
CA LEU A 59 5.68 -19.79 -12.09
C LEU A 59 5.61 -19.25 -13.52
N SER A 60 5.72 -17.93 -13.68
CA SER A 60 5.77 -17.27 -14.98
C SER A 60 6.91 -17.84 -15.83
N HIS A 61 8.11 -17.97 -15.26
CA HIS A 61 9.25 -18.60 -15.93
C HIS A 61 8.94 -20.01 -16.44
N TYR A 62 8.41 -20.90 -15.59
CA TYR A 62 8.10 -22.27 -16.01
C TYR A 62 6.99 -22.34 -17.06
N LEU A 63 5.93 -21.56 -16.92
CA LEU A 63 4.83 -21.51 -17.88
C LEU A 63 5.29 -20.99 -19.25
N LEU A 64 6.12 -19.94 -19.27
CA LEU A 64 6.71 -19.41 -20.51
C LEU A 64 7.59 -20.45 -21.21
N ASN A 65 8.31 -21.30 -20.46
CA ASN A 65 9.12 -22.37 -21.03
C ASN A 65 8.27 -23.52 -21.61
N GLU A 66 7.04 -23.68 -21.13
CA GLU A 66 6.03 -24.61 -21.68
C GLU A 66 5.18 -23.98 -22.81
N GLY A 67 5.52 -22.76 -23.26
CA GLY A 67 4.88 -22.10 -24.39
C GLY A 67 3.59 -21.36 -24.06
N PHE A 68 3.27 -21.13 -22.79
CA PHE A 68 2.10 -20.34 -22.41
C PHE A 68 2.35 -18.84 -22.60
N GLY A 69 1.30 -18.12 -22.96
CA GLY A 69 1.21 -16.68 -22.77
C GLY A 69 0.95 -16.40 -21.29
N VAL A 70 1.70 -15.49 -20.68
CA VAL A 70 1.55 -15.16 -19.27
C VAL A 70 1.22 -13.68 -19.15
N VAL A 71 0.06 -13.40 -18.57
CA VAL A 71 -0.29 -12.06 -18.09
C VAL A 71 -0.04 -12.08 -16.59
N ALA A 72 0.85 -11.23 -16.10
CA ALA A 72 1.16 -11.13 -14.68
C ALA A 72 0.65 -9.80 -14.14
N ILE A 73 -0.09 -9.85 -13.04
CA ILE A 73 -0.56 -8.66 -12.33
C ILE A 73 0.00 -8.62 -10.92
N ASP A 74 0.33 -7.45 -10.42
CA ASP A 74 0.60 -7.22 -9.00
C ASP A 74 -0.22 -6.04 -8.51
N GLY A 75 -0.65 -6.13 -7.25
CA GLY A 75 -1.26 -5.00 -6.59
C GLY A 75 -0.27 -3.85 -6.53
N LEU A 76 1.01 -4.09 -6.21
CA LEU A 76 2.05 -3.08 -6.07
C LEU A 76 2.39 -2.37 -7.38
N LYS A 77 2.94 -1.16 -7.27
CA LYS A 77 3.54 -0.43 -8.39
C LYS A 77 4.72 -1.24 -8.88
N ILE A 78 4.75 -1.58 -10.16
CA ILE A 78 5.91 -2.18 -10.82
C ILE A 78 6.54 -1.11 -11.70
N GLU A 79 7.77 -0.70 -11.41
CA GLU A 79 8.46 0.32 -12.20
C GLU A 79 8.75 -0.20 -13.62
N PRO A 80 8.48 0.58 -14.68
CA PRO A 80 8.83 0.19 -16.03
C PRO A 80 10.34 0.12 -16.18
N LEU A 81 10.87 -0.99 -16.70
CA LEU A 81 12.29 -1.03 -17.06
C LEU A 81 12.57 -0.14 -18.28
N PRO A 82 13.79 0.39 -18.44
CA PRO A 82 14.14 1.21 -19.60
C PRO A 82 13.87 0.47 -20.92
N GLU A 83 13.18 1.11 -21.87
CA GLU A 83 12.81 0.50 -23.17
C GLU A 83 14.04 0.00 -23.94
N ALA A 84 15.18 0.69 -23.83
CA ALA A 84 16.44 0.25 -24.42
C ALA A 84 16.89 -1.13 -23.90
N LEU A 85 16.55 -1.51 -22.67
CA LEU A 85 16.92 -2.78 -22.07
C LEU A 85 15.89 -3.87 -22.33
N THR A 86 14.59 -3.57 -22.36
CA THR A 86 13.53 -4.56 -22.58
C THR A 86 13.19 -4.76 -24.06
N GLY A 87 13.50 -3.79 -24.91
CA GLY A 87 13.01 -3.72 -26.28
C GLY A 87 11.54 -3.30 -26.36
N ALA A 88 11.08 -3.10 -27.59
CA ALA A 88 9.67 -2.88 -27.93
C ALA A 88 9.40 -3.51 -29.30
N ALA A 89 9.13 -4.83 -29.30
CA ALA A 89 8.93 -5.59 -30.54
C ALA A 89 7.83 -5.02 -31.44
N ALA A 90 6.75 -4.51 -30.84
CA ALA A 90 5.66 -3.82 -31.57
C ALA A 90 6.11 -2.56 -32.32
N LYS A 91 7.21 -1.93 -31.88
CA LYS A 91 7.85 -0.77 -32.53
C LYS A 91 9.05 -1.19 -33.40
N GLY A 92 9.33 -2.48 -33.54
CA GLY A 92 10.52 -2.99 -34.22
C GLY A 92 11.84 -2.74 -33.48
N ILE A 93 11.78 -2.48 -32.17
CA ILE A 93 12.96 -2.17 -31.34
C ILE A 93 13.40 -3.43 -30.61
N SER A 94 14.60 -3.92 -30.91
CA SER A 94 15.22 -5.04 -30.18
C SER A 94 15.84 -4.58 -28.86
N PRO A 95 15.87 -5.43 -27.82
CA PRO A 95 16.60 -5.15 -26.59
C PRO A 95 18.08 -4.92 -26.86
N ARG A 96 18.68 -3.87 -26.28
CA ARG A 96 20.13 -3.66 -26.29
C ARG A 96 20.80 -4.73 -25.41
N PRO A 97 21.81 -5.47 -25.91
CA PRO A 97 22.54 -6.40 -25.08
C PRO A 97 23.39 -5.65 -24.05
N ILE A 98 23.48 -6.21 -22.84
CA ILE A 98 24.28 -5.68 -21.73
C ILE A 98 25.61 -6.41 -21.71
N ARG A 99 26.70 -5.68 -21.88
CA ARG A 99 28.04 -6.27 -21.89
C ARG A 99 28.51 -6.53 -20.47
N ASP A 100 28.33 -5.56 -19.58
CA ASP A 100 28.90 -5.63 -18.24
C ASP A 100 27.79 -5.47 -17.19
N TRP A 101 27.75 -6.35 -16.18
CA TRP A 101 26.75 -6.31 -15.10
C TRP A 101 26.71 -4.95 -14.38
N SER A 102 27.87 -4.29 -14.27
CA SER A 102 28.01 -2.94 -13.70
C SER A 102 27.20 -1.86 -14.42
N GLU A 103 26.78 -2.08 -15.68
CA GLU A 103 25.91 -1.13 -16.42
C GLU A 103 24.56 -0.94 -15.70
N ILE A 104 24.02 -2.00 -15.11
CA ILE A 104 22.68 -2.02 -14.50
C ILE A 104 22.70 -2.24 -12.98
N TYR A 105 23.84 -2.64 -12.40
CA TYR A 105 24.04 -2.69 -10.95
C TYR A 105 24.03 -1.29 -10.34
N ARG A 106 23.31 -1.09 -9.23
CA ARG A 106 23.31 0.15 -8.45
C ARG A 106 23.43 -0.13 -6.96
N PRO A 107 24.11 0.73 -6.17
CA PRO A 107 23.99 0.73 -4.71
C PRO A 107 22.52 0.76 -4.28
N LEU A 108 22.17 0.10 -3.17
CA LEU A 108 20.76 -0.06 -2.76
C LEU A 108 20.08 1.27 -2.41
N ASP A 109 20.83 2.25 -1.92
CA ASP A 109 20.38 3.61 -1.63
C ASP A 109 20.11 4.44 -2.89
N GLU A 110 20.67 4.06 -4.03
CA GLU A 110 20.46 4.70 -5.34
C GLU A 110 19.56 3.88 -6.28
N ARG A 111 19.37 2.58 -5.99
CA ARG A 111 18.56 1.67 -6.82
C ARG A 111 17.11 2.13 -6.84
N VAL A 112 16.53 2.24 -8.03
CA VAL A 112 15.08 2.44 -8.21
C VAL A 112 14.30 1.30 -7.55
N LEU A 113 13.28 1.64 -6.77
CA LEU A 113 12.44 0.64 -6.10
C LEU A 113 11.47 0.04 -7.11
N GLU A 114 11.76 -1.15 -7.61
CA GLU A 114 11.05 -1.70 -8.76
C GLU A 114 9.66 -2.21 -8.41
N GLY A 115 9.40 -2.53 -7.14
CA GLY A 115 8.17 -3.15 -6.65
C GLY A 115 7.96 -4.61 -7.11
N PHE A 116 8.76 -5.09 -8.06
CA PHE A 116 8.83 -6.46 -8.53
C PHE A 116 9.55 -7.35 -7.52
N GLY A 117 8.98 -8.53 -7.17
CA GLY A 117 9.60 -9.49 -6.25
C GLY A 117 8.84 -9.73 -4.95
N GLY A 118 7.75 -8.99 -4.69
CA GLY A 118 6.94 -9.14 -3.49
C GLY A 118 7.77 -8.95 -2.21
N VAL A 119 7.69 -9.88 -1.25
CA VAL A 119 8.45 -9.80 0.02
C VAL A 119 9.97 -9.68 -0.21
N SER A 120 10.51 -10.19 -1.32
CA SER A 120 11.93 -10.00 -1.65
C SER A 120 12.31 -8.54 -1.92
N GLU A 121 11.37 -7.72 -2.38
CA GLU A 121 11.58 -6.29 -2.63
C GLU A 121 11.23 -5.47 -1.37
N TYR A 122 10.03 -5.68 -0.79
CA TYR A 122 9.51 -4.82 0.28
C TYR A 122 9.74 -5.32 1.70
N GLY A 123 10.23 -6.55 1.88
CA GLY A 123 10.35 -7.20 3.20
C GLY A 123 11.78 -7.56 3.58
N ILE A 124 12.50 -8.27 2.71
CA ILE A 124 13.88 -8.72 2.96
C ILE A 124 14.84 -7.52 2.95
N THR A 125 15.84 -7.56 3.84
CA THR A 125 16.72 -6.42 4.13
C THR A 125 17.83 -6.22 3.12
N VAL A 126 18.56 -5.11 3.28
CA VAL A 126 19.80 -4.76 2.55
C VAL A 126 20.92 -5.81 2.63
N ARG A 127 20.78 -6.83 3.49
CA ARG A 127 21.71 -7.97 3.57
C ARG A 127 21.61 -8.91 2.36
N TRP A 128 20.59 -8.73 1.54
CA TRP A 128 20.45 -9.39 0.25
C TRP A 128 20.55 -8.36 -0.88
N ASP A 129 21.37 -8.63 -1.88
CA ASP A 129 21.56 -7.75 -3.03
C ASP A 129 20.32 -7.73 -3.93
N LYS A 130 19.52 -6.67 -3.80
CA LYS A 130 18.29 -6.47 -4.59
C LYS A 130 18.54 -6.25 -6.08
N ASN A 131 19.77 -6.03 -6.52
CA ASN A 131 20.07 -6.02 -7.95
C ASN A 131 19.77 -7.38 -8.61
N PHE A 132 19.85 -8.50 -7.87
CA PHE A 132 19.42 -9.79 -8.41
C PHE A 132 17.92 -9.85 -8.74
N LEU A 133 17.06 -9.07 -8.07
CA LEU A 133 15.65 -8.94 -8.49
C LEU A 133 15.54 -8.21 -9.84
N THR A 134 16.34 -7.16 -10.05
CA THR A 134 16.41 -6.44 -11.32
C THR A 134 16.81 -7.37 -12.47
N LEU A 135 17.76 -8.30 -12.23
CA LEU A 135 18.13 -9.32 -13.21
C LEU A 135 16.97 -10.25 -13.56
N ILE A 136 16.23 -10.74 -12.55
CA ILE A 136 15.05 -11.60 -12.77
C ILE A 136 13.97 -10.84 -13.53
N HIS A 137 13.67 -9.61 -13.11
CA HIS A 137 12.68 -8.75 -13.73
C HIS A 137 13.02 -8.50 -15.20
N LEU A 138 14.25 -8.09 -15.50
CA LEU A 138 14.71 -7.86 -16.86
C LEU A 138 14.67 -9.13 -17.73
N THR A 139 15.12 -10.25 -17.18
CA THR A 139 15.12 -11.54 -17.89
C THR A 139 13.71 -11.96 -18.29
N LEU A 140 12.74 -11.75 -17.40
CA LEU A 140 11.33 -12.04 -17.65
C LEU A 140 10.69 -11.02 -18.59
N ALA A 141 10.93 -9.72 -18.39
CA ALA A 141 10.38 -8.64 -19.22
C ALA A 141 10.84 -8.73 -20.69
N ARG A 142 11.98 -9.39 -20.97
CA ARG A 142 12.46 -9.70 -22.34
C ARG A 142 11.77 -10.91 -23.00
N ARG A 143 10.78 -11.54 -22.35
CA ARG A 143 10.04 -12.68 -22.92
C ARG A 143 8.81 -12.16 -23.67
N ASP A 144 8.78 -12.33 -24.98
CA ASP A 144 7.69 -11.84 -25.87
C ASP A 144 6.27 -12.32 -25.55
N LYS A 145 6.13 -13.30 -24.65
CA LYS A 145 4.87 -13.91 -24.21
C LYS A 145 4.58 -13.63 -22.74
N LEU A 146 5.29 -12.69 -22.13
CA LEU A 146 5.00 -12.17 -20.80
C LEU A 146 4.56 -10.72 -20.92
N GLN A 147 3.49 -10.37 -20.21
CA GLN A 147 3.10 -8.99 -20.00
C GLN A 147 2.88 -8.74 -18.51
N ILE A 148 3.49 -7.69 -17.95
CA ILE A 148 3.46 -7.37 -16.52
C ILE A 148 2.68 -6.08 -16.30
N TYR A 149 1.71 -6.10 -15.37
CA TYR A 149 0.97 -4.93 -14.93
C TYR A 149 1.09 -4.75 -13.41
N GLY A 150 1.67 -3.63 -12.97
CA GLY A 150 1.60 -3.20 -11.58
C GLY A 150 0.38 -2.34 -11.30
N GLY A 151 -0.01 -2.21 -10.03
CA GLY A 151 -1.16 -1.39 -9.65
C GLY A 151 -2.52 -2.01 -9.94
N VAL A 152 -2.57 -3.30 -10.28
CA VAL A 152 -3.80 -3.98 -10.69
C VAL A 152 -4.29 -4.87 -9.56
N ARG A 153 -5.52 -4.62 -9.11
CA ARG A 153 -6.12 -5.33 -7.98
C ARG A 153 -6.98 -6.48 -8.47
N PHE A 154 -6.52 -7.71 -8.26
CA PHE A 154 -7.31 -8.91 -8.52
C PHE A 154 -8.58 -8.95 -7.68
N GLY A 155 -9.73 -9.19 -8.31
CA GLY A 155 -11.05 -9.11 -7.68
C GLY A 155 -11.60 -7.68 -7.50
N GLY A 156 -10.78 -6.66 -7.76
CA GLY A 156 -11.19 -5.24 -7.77
C GLY A 156 -11.28 -4.70 -9.18
N SER A 157 -10.14 -4.26 -9.74
CA SER A 157 -10.07 -3.77 -11.13
C SER A 157 -10.16 -4.90 -12.15
N LEU A 158 -9.75 -6.12 -11.79
CA LEU A 158 -9.85 -7.29 -12.66
C LEU A 158 -10.55 -8.44 -11.92
N PRO A 159 -11.89 -8.52 -12.00
CA PRO A 159 -12.66 -9.67 -11.52
C PRO A 159 -12.37 -10.95 -12.31
N ILE A 160 -12.67 -12.11 -11.70
CA ILE A 160 -12.45 -13.44 -12.30
C ILE A 160 -13.17 -13.57 -13.66
N ASP A 161 -14.45 -13.22 -13.72
CA ASP A 161 -15.27 -13.37 -14.93
C ASP A 161 -14.77 -12.50 -16.08
N GLU A 162 -14.24 -11.31 -15.76
CA GLU A 162 -13.67 -10.42 -16.77
C GLU A 162 -12.36 -10.99 -17.31
N ALA A 163 -11.47 -11.49 -16.45
CA ALA A 163 -10.26 -12.18 -16.88
C ALA A 163 -10.59 -13.34 -17.84
N TRP A 164 -11.62 -14.14 -17.53
CA TRP A 164 -12.10 -15.19 -18.42
C TRP A 164 -12.62 -14.66 -19.75
N SER A 165 -13.38 -13.57 -19.74
CA SER A 165 -13.93 -12.93 -20.96
C SER A 165 -12.85 -12.28 -21.84
N MET A 166 -11.71 -11.92 -21.25
CA MET A 166 -10.58 -11.33 -21.97
C MET A 166 -9.77 -12.36 -22.75
N GLY A 167 -9.96 -13.67 -22.51
CA GLY A 167 -9.21 -14.73 -23.18
C GLY A 167 -8.13 -15.36 -22.30
N ILE A 168 -8.23 -15.21 -20.97
CA ILE A 168 -7.45 -16.01 -20.02
C ILE A 168 -8.07 -17.41 -19.92
N ASP A 169 -7.22 -18.44 -19.98
CA ASP A 169 -7.60 -19.85 -19.89
C ASP A 169 -7.42 -20.42 -18.47
N HIS A 170 -6.49 -19.87 -17.69
CA HIS A 170 -6.19 -20.30 -16.32
C HIS A 170 -5.77 -19.13 -15.42
N ILE A 171 -6.15 -19.15 -14.14
CA ILE A 171 -5.68 -18.16 -13.13
C ILE A 171 -4.83 -18.86 -12.08
N ALA A 172 -3.68 -18.28 -11.77
CA ALA A 172 -2.74 -18.75 -10.77
C ALA A 172 -2.55 -17.69 -9.67
N ILE A 173 -3.01 -17.97 -8.46
CA ILE A 173 -2.91 -17.08 -7.31
C ILE A 173 -1.58 -17.29 -6.58
N ALA A 174 -0.71 -16.30 -6.66
CA ALA A 174 0.56 -16.21 -5.95
C ALA A 174 0.63 -14.92 -5.09
N ALA A 175 -0.50 -14.55 -4.49
CA ALA A 175 -0.70 -13.29 -3.76
C ALA A 175 0.06 -13.20 -2.43
N GLY A 176 0.65 -14.31 -1.97
CA GLY A 176 1.60 -14.33 -0.87
C GLY A 176 0.96 -14.14 0.51
N ALA A 177 1.70 -13.48 1.40
CA ALA A 177 1.27 -13.20 2.77
C ALA A 177 0.19 -12.09 2.81
N GLY A 178 -0.81 -12.31 3.64
CA GLY A 178 -1.92 -11.41 3.93
C GLY A 178 -1.76 -10.71 5.29
N ARG A 179 -2.83 -10.75 6.08
CA ARG A 179 -2.99 -9.97 7.32
C ARG A 179 -1.90 -10.25 8.38
N PRO A 180 -1.30 -9.23 9.00
CA PRO A 180 -0.37 -9.43 10.13
C PRO A 180 -1.12 -9.86 11.39
N THR A 181 -0.47 -10.71 12.19
CA THR A 181 -1.01 -11.16 13.48
C THR A 181 -1.05 -9.99 14.45
N ILE A 182 -2.24 -9.71 14.99
CA ILE A 182 -2.43 -8.75 16.07
C ILE A 182 -2.33 -9.52 17.38
N ILE A 183 -1.32 -9.20 18.18
CA ILE A 183 -1.14 -9.76 19.52
C ILE A 183 -1.85 -8.89 20.55
N ASP A 184 -2.35 -9.52 21.61
CA ASP A 184 -3.02 -8.85 22.71
C ASP A 184 -2.00 -8.14 23.60
N ILE A 185 -2.04 -6.80 23.56
CA ILE A 185 -1.16 -5.89 24.31
C ILE A 185 -2.04 -4.70 24.69
N LYS A 186 -2.07 -4.33 25.97
CA LYS A 186 -2.70 -3.08 26.37
C LYS A 186 -1.99 -1.91 25.70
N ASN A 187 -2.74 -1.00 25.06
CA ASN A 187 -2.20 0.12 24.27
C ASN A 187 -1.48 -0.28 22.96
N ASN A 188 -1.86 -1.40 22.31
CA ASN A 188 -1.21 -1.93 21.10
C ASN A 188 -1.08 -0.97 19.90
N LEU A 189 -1.81 0.14 19.88
CA LEU A 189 -1.83 1.13 18.80
C LEU A 189 -1.58 2.58 19.27
N ILE A 190 -0.94 2.79 20.43
CA ILE A 190 -0.48 4.14 20.80
C ILE A 190 0.65 4.61 19.88
N ARG A 191 0.94 5.92 19.89
CA ARG A 191 2.02 6.50 19.10
C ARG A 191 3.36 5.82 19.40
N GLY A 192 4.13 5.55 18.35
CA GLY A 192 5.41 4.85 18.43
C GLY A 192 5.32 3.34 18.18
N ILE A 193 4.11 2.77 18.09
CA ILE A 193 3.92 1.35 17.76
C ILE A 193 3.49 1.17 16.31
N ARG A 194 4.17 0.26 15.60
CA ARG A 194 3.79 -0.17 14.24
C ARG A 194 3.85 -1.69 14.12
N LYS A 195 3.20 -2.23 13.09
CA LYS A 195 3.45 -3.62 12.67
C LYS A 195 4.71 -3.64 11.81
N ALA A 196 5.43 -4.76 11.81
CA ALA A 196 6.64 -4.91 11.00
C ALA A 196 6.35 -4.71 9.50
N SER A 197 5.19 -5.16 9.01
CA SER A 197 4.79 -4.94 7.63
C SER A 197 4.54 -3.45 7.31
N ASP A 198 4.00 -2.66 8.23
CA ASP A 198 3.87 -1.20 8.06
C ASP A 198 5.26 -0.56 7.90
N PHE A 199 6.17 -0.85 8.84
CA PHE A 199 7.53 -0.29 8.82
C PHE A 199 8.33 -0.68 7.58
N LEU A 200 8.44 -1.99 7.28
CA LEU A 200 9.25 -2.49 6.17
C LEU A 200 8.70 -2.02 4.82
N MET A 201 7.38 -2.06 4.62
CA MET A 201 6.77 -1.57 3.38
C MET A 201 6.91 -0.06 3.22
N ALA A 202 6.72 0.72 4.29
CA ALA A 202 6.96 2.16 4.24
C ALA A 202 8.41 2.46 3.88
N LEU A 203 9.38 1.81 4.53
CA LEU A 203 10.80 2.00 4.26
C LEU A 203 11.16 1.67 2.81
N GLN A 204 10.73 0.49 2.35
CA GLN A 204 11.21 -0.10 1.09
C GLN A 204 10.38 0.30 -0.14
N LEU A 205 9.09 0.63 -0.01
CA LEU A 205 8.25 1.01 -1.16
C LEU A 205 8.19 2.52 -1.40
N THR A 206 8.46 3.35 -0.37
CA THR A 206 8.56 4.80 -0.56
C THR A 206 9.99 5.27 -0.72
N GLY A 207 10.97 4.44 -0.34
CA GLY A 207 12.38 4.81 -0.35
C GLY A 207 12.73 5.82 0.74
N ALA A 208 12.12 5.70 1.92
CA ALA A 208 12.34 6.67 3.01
C ALA A 208 13.82 6.81 3.42
N PHE A 209 14.64 5.77 3.19
CA PHE A 209 16.09 5.79 3.40
C PHE A 209 16.86 6.58 2.33
N LYS A 210 16.28 6.88 1.17
CA LYS A 210 16.99 7.62 0.13
C LYS A 210 17.19 9.08 0.54
N LYS A 211 18.33 9.65 0.17
CA LYS A 211 18.71 11.03 0.49
C LYS A 211 17.78 12.05 -0.17
N ASP A 212 17.36 11.76 -1.41
CA ASP A 212 16.52 12.60 -2.25
C ASP A 212 15.01 12.37 -2.07
N ALA A 213 14.60 11.37 -1.31
CA ALA A 213 13.19 11.06 -1.07
C ALA A 213 12.52 12.06 -0.12
N LEU A 214 11.32 12.51 -0.49
CA LEU A 214 10.47 13.39 0.32
C LEU A 214 9.50 12.63 1.25
N SER A 215 9.47 11.29 1.18
CA SER A 215 8.62 10.45 2.02
C SER A 215 9.06 10.45 3.49
N ASN A 216 8.08 10.29 4.40
CA ASN A 216 8.31 10.37 5.84
C ASN A 216 8.09 9.02 6.54
N LEU A 217 9.06 8.59 7.36
CA LEU A 217 8.99 7.42 8.21
C LEU A 217 9.71 7.73 9.52
N GLN A 218 8.97 8.20 10.52
CA GLN A 218 9.57 8.58 11.80
C GLN A 218 9.69 7.37 12.73
N VAL A 219 10.92 7.11 13.20
CA VAL A 219 11.22 6.15 14.27
C VAL A 219 12.14 6.79 15.32
N ARG A 220 12.14 6.28 16.56
CA ARG A 220 12.89 6.83 17.69
C ARG A 220 13.61 5.72 18.47
N LEU A 221 14.72 6.04 19.12
CA LEU A 221 15.47 5.11 19.96
C LEU A 221 15.30 5.46 21.46
N PRO A 222 15.36 4.47 22.38
CA PRO A 222 15.54 3.03 22.15
C PRO A 222 14.35 2.39 21.43
N ALA A 223 14.59 1.29 20.71
CA ALA A 223 13.54 0.56 20.00
C ALA A 223 13.44 -0.90 20.43
N VAL A 224 12.22 -1.44 20.39
CA VAL A 224 11.91 -2.84 20.69
C VAL A 224 11.19 -3.47 19.51
N VAL A 225 11.70 -4.61 19.04
CA VAL A 225 11.03 -5.44 18.02
C VAL A 225 10.51 -6.70 18.69
N ILE A 226 9.21 -6.96 18.56
CA ILE A 226 8.56 -8.13 19.15
C ILE A 226 8.42 -9.23 18.11
N GLY A 227 9.23 -10.29 18.22
CA GLY A 227 9.19 -11.43 17.30
C GLY A 227 10.49 -12.23 17.27
N GLY A 228 10.41 -13.50 16.87
CA GLY A 228 11.59 -14.37 16.72
C GLY A 228 11.72 -14.99 15.33
N GLY A 229 10.91 -14.56 14.37
CA GLY A 229 11.02 -14.96 12.97
C GLY A 229 11.98 -14.06 12.18
N LEU A 230 12.27 -14.42 10.94
CA LEU A 230 13.13 -13.63 10.05
C LEU A 230 12.65 -12.19 9.92
N THR A 231 11.34 -11.97 9.75
CA THR A 231 10.75 -10.63 9.75
C THR A 231 11.13 -9.79 10.96
N GLY A 232 11.25 -10.40 12.15
CA GLY A 232 11.67 -9.68 13.36
C GLY A 232 13.15 -9.28 13.31
N VAL A 233 14.01 -10.19 12.85
CA VAL A 233 15.43 -9.89 12.63
C VAL A 233 15.57 -8.77 11.59
N ASP A 234 14.90 -8.91 10.45
CA ASP A 234 14.92 -7.96 9.34
C ASP A 234 14.45 -6.57 9.76
N THR A 235 13.37 -6.52 10.55
CA THR A 235 12.83 -5.28 11.11
C THR A 235 13.82 -4.59 12.04
N ALA A 236 14.52 -5.36 12.88
CA ALA A 236 15.49 -4.82 13.82
C ALA A 236 16.73 -4.26 13.11
N THR A 237 17.26 -5.00 12.14
CA THR A 237 18.43 -4.58 11.35
C THR A 237 18.12 -3.36 10.48
N GLU A 238 16.96 -3.33 9.82
CA GLU A 238 16.54 -2.17 9.00
C GLU A 238 16.28 -0.93 9.86
N LEU A 239 15.66 -1.07 11.03
CA LEU A 239 15.50 0.05 11.96
C LEU A 239 16.85 0.62 12.40
N MET A 240 17.80 -0.27 12.74
CA MET A 240 19.14 0.13 13.17
C MET A 240 19.91 0.86 12.06
N ALA A 241 19.83 0.38 10.82
CA ALA A 241 20.46 1.01 9.66
C ALA A 241 19.78 2.33 9.24
N TYR A 242 18.44 2.39 9.32
CA TYR A 242 17.66 3.56 8.91
C TYR A 242 17.77 4.72 9.90
N TYR A 243 17.89 4.46 11.21
CA TYR A 243 17.88 5.54 12.21
C TYR A 243 18.95 6.62 11.97
N PRO A 244 20.25 6.30 11.75
CA PRO A 244 21.26 7.31 11.42
C PRO A 244 20.93 8.13 10.18
N ILE A 245 20.38 7.48 9.14
CA ILE A 245 20.01 8.13 7.88
C ILE A 245 18.90 9.16 8.11
N GLN A 246 17.86 8.81 8.86
CA GLN A 246 16.73 9.72 9.08
C GLN A 246 17.16 10.97 9.86
N VAL A 247 18.01 10.82 10.88
CA VAL A 247 18.38 11.93 11.78
C VAL A 247 19.35 12.87 11.09
N GLU A 248 20.28 12.32 10.30
CA GLU A 248 21.17 13.08 9.42
C GLU A 248 20.36 13.88 8.39
N LYS A 249 19.43 13.22 7.67
CA LYS A 249 18.55 13.86 6.69
C LYS A 249 17.68 14.97 7.30
N THR A 250 17.15 14.74 8.50
CA THR A 250 16.33 15.73 9.21
C THR A 250 17.18 16.94 9.64
N ALA A 251 18.39 16.69 10.16
CA ALA A 251 19.31 17.75 10.55
C ALA A 251 19.76 18.59 9.35
N ASP A 252 20.12 17.97 8.23
CA ASP A 252 20.50 18.67 6.98
C ASP A 252 19.40 19.60 6.48
N ARG A 253 18.17 19.10 6.41
CA ARG A 253 17.01 19.90 5.98
C ARG A 253 16.72 21.03 6.95
N TYR A 254 16.78 20.74 8.26
CA TYR A 254 16.58 21.76 9.28
C TYR A 254 17.62 22.88 9.17
N ASP A 255 18.90 22.53 9.09
CA ASP A 255 19.99 23.51 9.04
C ASP A 255 19.89 24.39 7.78
N ALA A 256 19.54 23.80 6.63
CA ALA A 256 19.27 24.54 5.40
C ALA A 256 18.05 25.47 5.52
N LEU A 257 16.95 24.99 6.10
CA LEU A 257 15.75 25.79 6.32
C LEU A 257 16.00 26.93 7.31
N VAL A 258 16.75 26.72 8.39
CA VAL A 258 17.07 27.78 9.36
C VAL A 258 17.96 28.84 8.75
N ARG A 259 18.97 28.44 7.95
CA ARG A 259 19.85 29.36 7.23
C ARG A 259 19.04 30.32 6.35
N ASP A 260 18.02 29.82 5.66
CA ASP A 260 17.34 30.57 4.61
C ASP A 260 16.01 31.21 5.07
N LEU A 261 15.30 30.61 6.04
CA LEU A 261 13.98 31.04 6.51
C LEU A 261 13.97 31.56 7.96
N GLY A 262 15.03 31.31 8.72
CA GLY A 262 15.14 31.64 10.13
C GLY A 262 14.50 30.62 11.08
N GLU A 263 15.10 30.45 12.26
CA GLU A 263 14.69 29.45 13.25
C GLU A 263 13.24 29.59 13.73
N ALA A 264 12.78 30.83 13.93
CA ALA A 264 11.42 31.10 14.39
C ALA A 264 10.35 30.56 13.41
N ARG A 265 10.60 30.61 12.10
CA ARG A 265 9.68 30.08 11.08
C ARG A 265 9.66 28.56 11.09
N VAL A 266 10.83 27.92 11.19
CA VAL A 266 10.93 26.45 11.17
C VAL A 266 10.32 25.82 12.43
N ARG A 267 10.62 26.39 13.61
CA ARG A 267 10.15 25.85 14.90
C ARG A 267 8.73 26.29 15.28
N GLY A 268 8.25 27.41 14.75
CA GLY A 268 6.98 28.03 15.19
C GLY A 268 5.71 27.21 14.94
N MET A 269 5.77 26.18 14.10
CA MET A 269 4.65 25.28 13.83
C MET A 269 4.63 24.02 14.72
N MET A 270 5.62 23.85 15.59
CA MET A 270 5.80 22.65 16.39
C MET A 270 5.38 22.88 17.83
N ASP A 271 4.70 21.88 18.42
CA ASP A 271 4.40 21.85 19.85
C ASP A 271 5.56 21.29 20.68
N ALA A 272 5.40 21.21 22.00
CA ALA A 272 6.48 20.81 22.90
C ALA A 272 7.00 19.38 22.65
N GLU A 273 6.11 18.43 22.28
CA GLU A 273 6.50 17.06 21.94
C GLU A 273 7.37 17.06 20.68
N GLU A 274 6.91 17.77 19.65
CA GLU A 274 7.55 17.85 18.35
C GLU A 274 8.90 18.56 18.39
N LEU A 275 9.01 19.65 19.17
CA LEU A 275 10.27 20.34 19.40
C LEU A 275 11.28 19.43 20.12
N GLY A 276 10.84 18.67 21.13
CA GLY A 276 11.70 17.72 21.83
C GLY A 276 12.21 16.61 20.91
N ILE A 277 11.37 16.09 20.01
CA ILE A 277 11.76 15.10 19.00
C ILE A 277 12.71 15.70 17.96
N LEU A 278 12.44 16.92 17.50
CA LEU A 278 13.32 17.61 16.55
C LEU A 278 14.71 17.82 17.15
N ASP A 279 14.80 18.26 18.40
CA ASP A 279 16.06 18.49 19.08
C ASP A 279 16.83 17.17 19.33
N GLU A 280 16.12 16.08 19.67
CA GLU A 280 16.68 14.71 19.70
C GLU A 280 17.31 14.35 18.35
N PHE A 281 16.56 14.49 17.25
CA PHE A 281 17.05 14.16 15.91
C PHE A 281 18.22 15.03 15.47
N ARG A 282 18.22 16.32 15.81
CA ARG A 282 19.34 17.20 15.49
C ARG A 282 20.60 16.82 16.27
N ALA A 283 20.48 16.52 17.55
CA ALA A 283 21.61 16.09 18.38
C ALA A 283 22.21 14.78 17.84
N HIS A 284 21.36 13.79 17.53
CA HIS A 284 21.83 12.52 16.98
C HIS A 284 22.39 12.68 15.56
N GLY A 285 21.77 13.51 14.72
CA GLY A 285 22.25 13.84 13.39
C GLY A 285 23.64 14.48 13.40
N ALA A 286 23.92 15.37 14.36
CA ALA A 286 25.25 15.95 14.55
C ALA A 286 26.30 14.88 14.93
N ALA A 287 25.95 13.93 15.81
CA ALA A 287 26.83 12.83 16.18
C ALA A 287 27.10 11.86 15.01
N VAL A 288 26.07 11.55 14.20
CA VAL A 288 26.23 10.76 12.97
C VAL A 288 27.21 11.43 12.00
N LYS A 289 27.05 12.74 11.75
CA LYS A 289 27.96 13.51 10.90
C LYS A 289 29.39 13.50 11.43
N ALA A 290 29.56 13.64 12.75
CA ALA A 290 30.87 13.58 13.40
C ALA A 290 31.55 12.21 13.21
N GLU A 291 30.79 11.12 13.36
CA GLU A 291 31.32 9.76 13.13
C GLU A 291 31.69 9.53 11.66
N ARG A 292 30.88 10.00 10.71
CA ARG A 292 31.23 9.94 9.30
C ARG A 292 32.50 10.72 8.99
N ALA A 293 32.65 11.92 9.55
CA ALA A 293 33.85 12.74 9.38
C ALA A 293 35.10 12.08 9.98
N ARG A 294 34.97 11.47 11.17
CA ARG A 294 36.04 10.69 11.80
C ARG A 294 36.46 9.51 10.93
N ALA A 295 35.50 8.70 10.50
CA ALA A 295 35.74 7.52 9.67
C ALA A 295 36.39 7.89 8.31
N ALA A 296 35.93 8.97 7.68
CA ALA A 296 36.53 9.49 6.46
C ALA A 296 37.98 9.96 6.68
N ALA A 297 38.28 10.61 7.82
CA ALA A 297 39.63 11.06 8.16
C ALA A 297 40.62 9.89 8.41
N THR A 298 40.13 8.74 8.85
CA THR A 298 40.94 7.54 9.11
C THR A 298 40.90 6.50 7.98
N GLY A 299 40.09 6.70 6.95
CA GLY A 299 39.90 5.72 5.86
C GLY A 299 39.11 4.48 6.29
N GLU A 300 38.29 4.59 7.34
CA GLU A 300 37.47 3.51 7.89
C GLU A 300 36.00 3.65 7.43
N ALA A 301 35.22 2.57 7.57
CA ALA A 301 33.77 2.66 7.46
C ALA A 301 33.18 3.28 8.74
N PRO A 302 32.16 4.16 8.64
CA PRO A 302 31.47 4.69 9.82
C PRO A 302 30.89 3.57 10.68
N ASN A 303 31.11 3.63 11.99
CA ASN A 303 30.56 2.68 12.94
C ASN A 303 29.56 3.37 13.88
N PHE A 304 28.27 3.09 13.68
CA PHE A 304 27.20 3.68 14.47
C PHE A 304 26.78 2.85 15.67
N ILE A 305 27.38 1.68 15.91
CA ILE A 305 26.94 0.74 16.96
C ILE A 305 26.98 1.40 18.35
N ASP A 306 28.07 2.08 18.68
CA ASP A 306 28.24 2.68 20.00
C ASP A 306 27.30 3.87 20.21
N LEU A 307 27.10 4.70 19.18
CA LEU A 307 26.10 5.78 19.20
C LEU A 307 24.69 5.23 19.41
N ILE A 308 24.32 4.18 18.68
CA ILE A 308 23.00 3.56 18.79
C ILE A 308 22.80 2.96 20.18
N ARG A 309 23.83 2.34 20.78
CA ARG A 309 23.78 1.84 22.17
C ARG A 309 23.65 2.97 23.19
N GLU A 310 24.33 4.09 22.98
CA GLU A 310 24.18 5.31 23.81
C GLU A 310 22.73 5.82 23.79
N TRP A 311 22.07 5.74 22.63
CA TRP A 311 20.66 6.09 22.47
C TRP A 311 19.69 4.97 22.90
N GLY A 312 20.21 3.92 23.56
CA GLY A 312 19.45 2.82 24.16
C GLY A 312 19.25 1.59 23.27
N GLY A 313 19.71 1.63 22.02
CA GLY A 313 19.82 0.47 21.13
C GLY A 313 18.51 -0.05 20.53
N VAL A 314 18.63 -1.18 19.82
CA VAL A 314 17.51 -1.92 19.23
C VAL A 314 17.48 -3.32 19.83
N THR A 315 16.37 -3.67 20.48
CA THR A 315 16.20 -4.95 21.17
C THR A 315 15.14 -5.82 20.49
N LEU A 316 15.52 -7.01 20.03
CA LEU A 316 14.62 -8.06 19.58
C LEU A 316 14.14 -8.89 20.78
N ALA A 317 12.88 -8.70 21.18
CA ALA A 317 12.24 -9.40 22.29
C ALA A 317 11.45 -10.62 21.78
N TYR A 318 11.74 -11.79 22.34
CA TYR A 318 11.08 -13.04 21.98
C TYR A 318 10.54 -13.79 23.20
N ARG A 319 9.32 -14.31 23.07
CA ARG A 319 8.58 -14.99 24.15
C ARG A 319 9.19 -16.31 24.65
N LYS A 320 10.10 -16.92 23.88
CA LYS A 320 10.80 -18.16 24.23
C LYS A 320 12.31 -17.92 24.18
N ARG A 321 13.11 -18.99 24.25
CA ARG A 321 14.55 -18.93 24.02
C ARG A 321 14.88 -18.64 22.55
N MET A 322 16.03 -18.04 22.31
CA MET A 322 16.57 -17.76 20.98
C MET A 322 16.69 -19.04 20.16
N GLN A 323 17.12 -20.16 20.76
CA GLN A 323 17.27 -21.44 20.03
C GLN A 323 15.92 -22.01 19.55
N GLU A 324 14.82 -21.56 20.14
CA GLU A 324 13.45 -21.94 19.73
C GLU A 324 12.85 -20.96 18.71
N ALA A 325 13.50 -19.82 18.48
CA ALA A 325 13.09 -18.82 17.51
C ALA A 325 13.11 -19.42 16.09
N PRO A 326 12.07 -19.20 15.25
CA PRO A 326 12.09 -19.66 13.87
C PRO A 326 13.29 -19.14 13.08
N ALA A 327 13.72 -17.89 13.31
CA ALA A 327 14.93 -17.35 12.69
C ALA A 327 16.15 -18.19 13.02
N TYR A 328 16.33 -18.59 14.29
CA TYR A 328 17.45 -19.44 14.68
C TYR A 328 17.37 -20.84 14.08
N ARG A 329 16.21 -21.51 14.22
CA ARG A 329 16.06 -22.90 13.74
C ARG A 329 16.18 -23.05 12.23
N LEU A 330 15.76 -22.04 11.48
CA LEU A 330 15.73 -22.07 10.02
C LEU A 330 16.91 -21.34 9.37
N ASN A 331 17.50 -20.36 10.07
CA ASN A 331 18.54 -19.49 9.53
C ASN A 331 19.37 -18.80 10.64
N HIS A 332 20.00 -19.59 11.53
CA HIS A 332 20.79 -19.09 12.67
C HIS A 332 21.90 -18.10 12.30
N GLU A 333 22.40 -18.16 11.06
CA GLU A 333 23.41 -17.25 10.52
C GLU A 333 22.88 -15.79 10.52
N GLU A 334 21.61 -15.57 10.18
CA GLU A 334 21.00 -14.23 10.23
C GLU A 334 20.93 -13.67 11.64
N VAL A 335 20.69 -14.54 12.63
CA VAL A 335 20.68 -14.14 14.04
C VAL A 335 22.10 -13.76 14.48
N ALA A 336 23.11 -14.53 14.06
CA ALA A 336 24.51 -14.24 14.38
C ALA A 336 24.96 -12.90 13.78
N LEU A 337 24.61 -12.62 12.52
CA LEU A 337 24.90 -11.34 11.85
C LEU A 337 24.22 -10.17 12.54
N ALA A 338 22.93 -10.28 12.87
CA ALA A 338 22.22 -9.22 13.58
C ALA A 338 22.86 -8.88 14.95
N LEU A 339 23.35 -9.90 15.68
CA LEU A 339 24.08 -9.69 16.93
C LEU A 339 25.42 -8.97 16.70
N GLN A 340 26.14 -9.29 15.61
CA GLN A 340 27.39 -8.61 15.22
C GLN A 340 27.16 -7.16 14.82
N GLU A 341 26.02 -6.86 14.18
CA GLU A 341 25.57 -5.50 13.85
C GLU A 341 25.15 -4.69 15.08
N GLY A 342 25.07 -5.31 16.26
CA GLY A 342 24.78 -4.63 17.52
C GLY A 342 23.34 -4.72 18.01
N ILE A 343 22.47 -5.51 17.34
CA ILE A 343 21.12 -5.80 17.82
C ILE A 343 21.19 -6.61 19.11
N SER A 344 20.41 -6.21 20.11
CA SER A 344 20.26 -6.98 21.35
C SER A 344 19.15 -8.02 21.18
N PHE A 345 19.35 -9.25 21.67
CA PHE A 345 18.30 -10.27 21.71
C PHE A 345 17.92 -10.56 23.15
N THR A 346 16.62 -10.54 23.46
CA THR A 346 16.12 -10.80 24.81
C THR A 346 15.06 -11.90 24.81
N GLU A 347 15.31 -12.95 25.58
CA GLU A 347 14.49 -14.16 25.65
C GLU A 347 13.41 -14.07 26.73
N HIS A 348 12.42 -14.97 26.64
CA HIS A 348 11.34 -15.13 27.63
C HIS A 348 10.50 -13.86 27.88
N MET A 349 10.31 -13.06 26.83
CA MET A 349 9.58 -11.80 26.89
C MET A 349 8.17 -11.94 26.28
N ASN A 350 7.14 -12.11 27.13
CA ASN A 350 5.74 -12.06 26.69
C ASN A 350 5.22 -10.63 26.87
N PRO A 351 4.89 -9.89 25.79
CA PRO A 351 4.48 -8.49 25.89
C PRO A 351 3.10 -8.38 26.54
N VAL A 352 2.89 -7.36 27.39
CA VAL A 352 1.62 -7.16 28.10
C VAL A 352 1.06 -5.74 27.96
N GLU A 353 1.90 -4.72 28.00
CA GLU A 353 1.45 -3.32 28.00
C GLU A 353 2.49 -2.41 27.35
N ALA A 354 2.03 -1.54 26.45
CA ALA A 354 2.82 -0.40 26.01
C ALA A 354 2.53 0.79 26.92
N ILE A 355 3.58 1.30 27.57
CA ILE A 355 3.46 2.34 28.58
C ILE A 355 3.65 3.70 27.89
N PRO A 356 2.65 4.60 27.96
CA PRO A 356 2.77 5.94 27.37
C PRO A 356 3.61 6.88 28.24
N ASP A 357 4.23 7.87 27.60
CA ASP A 357 4.74 9.10 28.21
C ASP A 357 3.62 10.13 28.45
N GLU A 358 4.00 11.31 28.93
CA GLU A 358 3.11 12.45 29.17
C GLU A 358 2.41 12.95 27.90
N PHE A 359 2.94 12.64 26.71
CA PHE A 359 2.33 13.00 25.43
C PHE A 359 1.45 11.87 24.87
N GLY A 360 1.46 10.66 25.45
CA GLY A 360 0.76 9.49 24.91
C GLY A 360 1.54 8.71 23.85
N HIS A 361 2.84 8.98 23.72
CA HIS A 361 3.76 8.21 22.90
C HIS A 361 4.41 7.11 23.75
N VAL A 362 4.74 5.96 23.15
CA VAL A 362 5.37 4.87 23.90
C VAL A 362 6.70 5.33 24.50
N LYS A 363 6.91 5.05 25.79
CA LYS A 363 8.20 5.23 26.49
C LYS A 363 8.82 3.93 26.95
N ALA A 364 8.02 2.88 27.16
CA ALA A 364 8.48 1.57 27.56
C ALA A 364 7.50 0.47 27.15
N MET A 365 8.03 -0.74 27.00
CA MET A 365 7.25 -1.96 26.82
C MET A 365 7.38 -2.84 28.05
N ALA A 366 6.25 -3.17 28.66
CA ALA A 366 6.18 -4.14 29.74
C ALA A 366 6.01 -5.56 29.19
N PHE A 367 6.71 -6.49 29.82
CA PHE A 367 6.68 -7.91 29.54
C PHE A 367 6.48 -8.71 30.83
N THR A 368 5.92 -9.90 30.70
CA THR A 368 5.93 -10.93 31.75
C THR A 368 6.86 -12.07 31.35
N ARG A 369 7.72 -12.48 32.28
CA ARG A 369 8.59 -13.65 32.14
C ARG A 369 7.87 -14.94 32.54
N ALA A 370 8.49 -16.08 32.27
CA ALA A 370 7.93 -17.39 32.59
C ALA A 370 7.71 -17.61 34.10
N ASP A 371 8.46 -16.91 34.95
CA ASP A 371 8.30 -16.91 36.41
C ASP A 371 7.21 -15.95 36.91
N GLY A 372 6.49 -15.29 36.01
CA GLY A 372 5.46 -14.29 36.33
C GLY A 372 6.00 -12.90 36.66
N SER A 373 7.32 -12.70 36.70
CA SER A 373 7.90 -11.38 36.95
C SER A 373 7.60 -10.42 35.80
N ARG A 374 7.27 -9.17 36.16
CA ARG A 374 7.08 -8.07 35.21
C ARG A 374 8.40 -7.35 35.01
N ILE A 375 8.79 -7.14 33.75
CA ILE A 375 9.97 -6.38 33.36
C ILE A 375 9.59 -5.32 32.33
N GLU A 376 10.22 -4.16 32.41
CA GLU A 376 9.98 -3.05 31.49
C GLU A 376 11.26 -2.76 30.71
N LEU A 377 11.13 -2.68 29.39
CA LEU A 377 12.21 -2.24 28.49
C LEU A 377 11.89 -0.84 27.98
N PRO A 378 12.79 0.15 28.12
CA PRO A 378 12.61 1.45 27.49
C PRO A 378 12.42 1.32 25.99
N ALA A 379 11.44 2.03 25.44
CA ALA A 379 11.11 1.98 24.03
C ALA A 379 10.40 3.26 23.60
N ARG A 380 10.96 3.98 22.63
CA ARG A 380 10.29 5.04 21.88
C ARG A 380 9.78 4.53 20.52
N THR A 381 10.18 3.35 20.09
CA THR A 381 9.58 2.69 18.93
C THR A 381 9.39 1.21 19.22
N VAL A 382 8.22 0.68 18.87
CA VAL A 382 7.87 -0.72 19.05
C VAL A 382 7.37 -1.28 17.74
N LEU A 383 8.05 -2.29 17.19
CA LEU A 383 7.67 -2.93 15.94
C LEU A 383 7.23 -4.37 16.19
N VAL A 384 5.99 -4.70 15.83
CA VAL A 384 5.41 -6.02 16.09
C VAL A 384 5.56 -6.93 14.87
N ALA A 385 6.38 -7.98 14.99
CA ALA A 385 6.68 -8.99 13.98
C ALA A 385 6.15 -10.38 14.40
N ALA A 386 4.85 -10.47 14.68
CA ALA A 386 4.19 -11.70 15.19
C ALA A 386 3.74 -12.70 14.08
N GLY A 387 4.25 -12.53 12.86
CA GLY A 387 3.87 -13.34 11.68
C GLY A 387 2.64 -12.80 10.94
N THR A 388 2.28 -13.49 9.86
CA THR A 388 1.18 -13.14 8.95
C THR A 388 0.31 -14.36 8.64
N ALA A 389 -0.94 -14.11 8.26
CA ALA A 389 -1.84 -15.09 7.66
C ALA A 389 -1.63 -15.13 6.14
N PRO A 390 -1.99 -16.22 5.43
CA PRO A 390 -2.01 -16.23 3.96
C PRO A 390 -3.03 -15.22 3.40
N ASN A 391 -2.80 -14.73 2.19
CA ASN A 391 -3.72 -13.80 1.54
C ASN A 391 -4.89 -14.52 0.87
N VAL A 392 -5.98 -14.71 1.60
CA VAL A 392 -7.24 -15.29 1.10
C VAL A 392 -8.31 -14.21 0.84
N ILE A 393 -7.89 -12.97 0.56
CA ILE A 393 -8.78 -11.80 0.58
C ILE A 393 -9.96 -11.91 -0.40
N HIS A 394 -9.74 -12.56 -1.55
CA HIS A 394 -10.78 -12.74 -2.56
C HIS A 394 -12.03 -13.43 -1.99
N GLU A 395 -11.84 -14.49 -1.21
CA GLU A 395 -12.96 -15.21 -0.59
C GLU A 395 -13.65 -14.38 0.50
N LYS A 396 -12.91 -13.52 1.22
CA LYS A 396 -13.51 -12.63 2.23
C LYS A 396 -14.42 -11.58 1.58
N GLU A 397 -14.05 -11.10 0.40
CA GLU A 397 -14.82 -10.11 -0.36
C GLU A 397 -15.94 -10.72 -1.18
N HIS A 398 -15.78 -11.96 -1.62
CA HIS A 398 -16.77 -12.74 -2.36
C HIS A 398 -17.03 -14.08 -1.66
N PRO A 399 -17.73 -14.07 -0.50
CA PRO A 399 -17.99 -15.29 0.25
C PRO A 399 -18.68 -16.36 -0.60
N GLY A 400 -18.16 -17.58 -0.55
CA GLY A 400 -18.62 -18.74 -1.32
C GLY A 400 -18.01 -18.88 -2.71
N SER A 401 -17.08 -18.01 -3.12
CA SER A 401 -16.41 -18.07 -4.42
C SER A 401 -15.32 -19.15 -4.49
N ILE A 402 -14.56 -19.32 -3.40
CA ILE A 402 -13.46 -20.27 -3.27
C ILE A 402 -13.46 -20.84 -1.85
N ALA A 403 -13.62 -22.15 -1.72
CA ALA A 403 -13.62 -22.83 -0.43
C ALA A 403 -12.29 -22.66 0.32
N LEU A 404 -12.39 -22.37 1.62
CA LEU A 404 -11.28 -22.40 2.55
C LEU A 404 -11.18 -23.75 3.25
N ASP A 405 -10.01 -24.04 3.81
CA ASP A 405 -9.81 -25.22 4.64
C ASP A 405 -10.67 -25.20 5.92
N ASN A 406 -10.69 -26.32 6.64
CA ASN A 406 -11.48 -26.46 7.87
C ASN A 406 -11.09 -25.45 8.97
N GLN A 407 -9.90 -24.85 8.89
CA GLN A 407 -9.43 -23.82 9.82
C GLN A 407 -9.74 -22.39 9.33
N GLN A 408 -10.39 -22.24 8.17
CA GLN A 408 -10.67 -20.97 7.50
C GLN A 408 -9.41 -20.12 7.31
N LYS A 409 -8.27 -20.78 7.10
CA LYS A 409 -6.95 -20.15 7.03
C LYS A 409 -6.41 -20.13 5.62
N PHE A 410 -6.33 -21.27 4.95
CA PHE A 410 -5.83 -21.38 3.57
C PHE A 410 -6.97 -21.69 2.60
N PHE A 411 -6.75 -21.51 1.30
CA PHE A 411 -7.62 -22.12 0.30
C PHE A 411 -7.60 -23.65 0.45
N GLN A 412 -8.77 -24.29 0.35
CA GLN A 412 -8.86 -25.73 0.32
C GLN A 412 -8.23 -26.25 -0.99
N GLY A 413 -7.35 -27.24 -0.85
CA GLY A 413 -6.64 -27.84 -1.98
C GLY A 413 -7.45 -28.90 -2.72
N PHE A 414 -7.30 -28.91 -4.03
CA PHE A 414 -7.91 -29.86 -4.96
C PHE A 414 -6.88 -30.33 -5.99
N ARG A 415 -7.08 -31.55 -6.49
CA ARG A 415 -6.41 -32.09 -7.68
C ARG A 415 -7.39 -32.15 -8.84
N ALA A 416 -6.90 -31.85 -10.04
CA ALA A 416 -7.66 -32.05 -11.26
C ALA A 416 -7.54 -33.51 -11.71
N VAL A 417 -8.68 -34.18 -11.90
CA VAL A 417 -8.78 -35.56 -12.38
C VAL A 417 -9.48 -35.56 -13.72
N LYS A 418 -8.86 -36.19 -14.72
CA LYS A 418 -9.43 -36.30 -16.06
C LYS A 418 -10.40 -37.47 -16.12
N THR A 419 -11.66 -37.19 -16.46
CA THR A 419 -12.70 -38.19 -16.71
C THR A 419 -13.22 -37.99 -18.13
N ALA A 420 -12.95 -38.96 -19.01
CA ALA A 420 -13.13 -38.80 -20.45
C ALA A 420 -12.40 -37.55 -20.98
N ASP A 421 -13.09 -36.64 -21.68
CA ASP A 421 -12.52 -35.42 -22.26
C ASP A 421 -12.68 -34.18 -21.35
N ARG A 422 -12.97 -34.36 -20.06
CA ARG A 422 -13.17 -33.25 -19.10
C ARG A 422 -12.39 -33.45 -17.82
N PHE A 423 -12.01 -32.35 -17.19
CA PHE A 423 -11.41 -32.37 -15.85
C PHE A 423 -12.47 -32.08 -14.78
N THR A 424 -12.35 -32.75 -13.65
CA THR A 424 -13.10 -32.51 -12.41
C THR A 424 -12.14 -32.27 -11.26
N LEU A 425 -12.60 -31.59 -10.21
CA LEU A 425 -11.79 -31.32 -9.02
C LEU A 425 -12.16 -32.28 -7.90
N GLU A 426 -11.16 -32.94 -7.32
CA GLU A 426 -11.29 -33.76 -6.13
C GLU A 426 -10.48 -33.15 -4.98
N PRO A 427 -11.00 -33.12 -3.74
CA PRO A 427 -10.25 -32.61 -2.58
C PRO A 427 -8.90 -33.32 -2.40
N ASP A 428 -7.84 -32.53 -2.24
CA ASP A 428 -6.48 -32.99 -1.98
C ASP A 428 -5.74 -31.91 -1.19
N ALA A 429 -5.39 -32.20 0.07
CA ALA A 429 -4.70 -31.24 0.94
C ALA A 429 -3.33 -30.79 0.40
N SER A 430 -2.76 -31.53 -0.56
CA SER A 430 -1.52 -31.20 -1.26
C SER A 430 -1.72 -30.72 -2.70
N GLY A 431 -2.98 -30.62 -3.13
CA GLY A 431 -3.37 -30.20 -4.46
C GLY A 431 -3.16 -28.71 -4.69
N PHE A 432 -2.88 -28.35 -5.94
CA PHE A 432 -2.59 -26.96 -6.34
C PHE A 432 -3.83 -26.19 -6.80
N PHE A 433 -4.98 -26.84 -7.00
CA PHE A 433 -6.19 -26.18 -7.44
C PHE A 433 -7.06 -25.75 -6.26
N THR A 434 -7.76 -24.63 -6.41
CA THR A 434 -8.82 -24.23 -5.48
C THR A 434 -10.11 -24.96 -5.82
N SER A 435 -11.22 -24.68 -5.12
CA SER A 435 -12.54 -25.25 -5.46
C SER A 435 -13.18 -24.64 -6.72
N HIS A 436 -12.58 -23.61 -7.33
CA HIS A 436 -13.20 -22.88 -8.44
C HIS A 436 -13.25 -23.73 -9.71
N ASN A 437 -14.45 -23.86 -10.30
CA ASN A 437 -14.68 -24.53 -11.57
C ASN A 437 -15.82 -23.86 -12.34
N THR A 438 -15.48 -23.08 -13.35
CA THR A 438 -16.47 -22.42 -14.23
C THR A 438 -16.29 -22.92 -15.65
N GLY A 439 -17.11 -23.89 -16.07
CA GLY A 439 -17.07 -24.42 -17.44
C GLY A 439 -15.74 -25.07 -17.83
N GLY A 440 -15.02 -25.69 -16.88
CA GLY A 440 -13.70 -26.28 -17.13
C GLY A 440 -12.53 -25.28 -17.02
N LYS A 441 -12.79 -24.04 -16.61
CA LYS A 441 -11.75 -23.10 -16.17
C LYS A 441 -11.49 -23.27 -14.68
N PHE A 442 -10.24 -23.46 -14.32
CA PHE A 442 -9.80 -23.73 -12.95
C PHE A 442 -8.89 -22.61 -12.44
N ILE A 443 -8.74 -22.55 -11.12
CA ILE A 443 -7.82 -21.63 -10.45
C ILE A 443 -6.84 -22.45 -9.61
N SER A 444 -5.56 -22.14 -9.71
CA SER A 444 -4.52 -22.72 -8.85
C SER A 444 -3.90 -21.69 -7.90
N TYR A 445 -3.18 -22.15 -6.87
CA TYR A 445 -2.59 -21.29 -5.85
C TYR A 445 -1.21 -21.76 -5.37
N TYR A 446 -0.34 -20.80 -5.00
CA TYR A 446 1.10 -21.02 -4.82
C TYR A 446 1.69 -20.20 -3.67
N GLY A 447 2.94 -20.51 -3.30
CA GLY A 447 3.71 -19.74 -2.33
C GLY A 447 3.12 -19.77 -0.93
N ASP A 448 3.08 -18.61 -0.27
CA ASP A 448 2.51 -18.47 1.07
C ASP A 448 1.00 -18.73 1.13
N ASN A 449 0.30 -18.73 -0.02
CA ASN A 449 -1.10 -19.17 -0.06
C ASN A 449 -1.25 -20.68 0.12
N HIS A 450 -0.18 -21.48 -0.06
CA HIS A 450 -0.24 -22.93 0.00
C HIS A 450 0.33 -23.48 1.33
N PRO A 451 -0.43 -24.30 2.08
CA PRO A 451 -0.05 -24.73 3.44
C PRO A 451 1.24 -25.56 3.52
N ARG A 452 1.64 -26.24 2.44
CA ARG A 452 2.95 -26.93 2.36
C ARG A 452 4.14 -25.99 2.11
N TYR A 453 3.92 -24.88 1.43
CA TYR A 453 4.98 -24.05 0.85
C TYR A 453 5.13 -22.68 1.53
N HIS A 454 4.29 -22.35 2.52
CA HIS A 454 4.41 -21.08 3.21
C HIS A 454 5.67 -20.96 4.08
N GLY A 455 6.18 -19.73 4.21
CA GLY A 455 7.11 -19.29 5.24
C GLY A 455 8.54 -18.97 4.79
N ASN A 456 8.95 -19.30 3.56
CA ASN A 456 10.21 -18.80 3.00
C ASN A 456 10.25 -18.79 1.46
N VAL A 457 11.18 -18.01 0.91
CA VAL A 457 11.38 -17.81 -0.54
C VAL A 457 11.60 -19.11 -1.29
N VAL A 458 12.45 -20.01 -0.79
CA VAL A 458 12.79 -21.28 -1.47
C VAL A 458 11.56 -22.17 -1.60
N LYS A 459 10.76 -22.28 -0.54
CA LYS A 459 9.49 -23.03 -0.58
C LYS A 459 8.50 -22.39 -1.54
N ALA A 460 8.43 -21.06 -1.59
CA ALA A 460 7.57 -20.36 -2.54
C ALA A 460 7.97 -20.65 -3.99
N MET A 461 9.25 -20.61 -4.33
CA MET A 461 9.75 -21.01 -5.64
C MET A 461 9.51 -22.50 -5.93
N ALA A 462 9.68 -23.37 -4.93
CA ALA A 462 9.41 -24.80 -5.05
C ALA A 462 7.93 -25.09 -5.34
N SER A 463 7.01 -24.31 -4.79
CA SER A 463 5.57 -24.44 -5.08
C SER A 463 5.28 -24.23 -6.56
N ALA A 464 5.91 -23.24 -7.20
CA ALA A 464 5.77 -22.99 -8.63
C ALA A 464 6.36 -24.15 -9.44
N LYS A 465 7.57 -24.62 -9.09
CA LYS A 465 8.23 -25.76 -9.74
C LYS A 465 7.41 -27.04 -9.67
N HIS A 466 6.76 -27.31 -8.53
CA HIS A 466 5.94 -28.51 -8.36
C HIS A 466 4.52 -28.34 -8.92
N GLY A 467 4.00 -27.11 -8.95
CA GLY A 467 2.62 -26.83 -9.32
C GLY A 467 2.39 -26.57 -10.81
N TYR A 468 3.36 -26.00 -11.53
CA TYR A 468 3.20 -25.73 -12.97
C TYR A 468 2.85 -26.97 -13.83
N PRO A 469 3.38 -28.18 -13.58
CA PRO A 469 3.05 -29.36 -14.39
C PRO A 469 1.56 -29.72 -14.31
N HIS A 470 0.90 -29.41 -13.20
CA HIS A 470 -0.54 -29.65 -13.04
C HIS A 470 -1.37 -28.71 -13.94
N VAL A 471 -0.91 -27.47 -14.16
CA VAL A 471 -1.54 -26.54 -15.10
C VAL A 471 -1.30 -26.99 -16.53
N VAL A 472 -0.07 -27.38 -16.87
CA VAL A 472 0.29 -27.92 -18.20
C VAL A 472 -0.60 -29.13 -18.56
N ALA A 473 -0.86 -30.01 -17.59
CA ALA A 473 -1.68 -31.20 -17.79
C ALA A 473 -3.12 -30.89 -18.21
N LEU A 474 -3.70 -29.76 -17.79
CA LEU A 474 -5.05 -29.35 -18.18
C LEU A 474 -5.21 -29.16 -19.69
N PHE A 475 -4.13 -28.75 -20.36
CA PHE A 475 -4.14 -28.37 -21.77
C PHE A 475 -3.37 -29.35 -22.66
N ALA A 476 -2.89 -30.47 -22.11
CA ALA A 476 -1.98 -31.40 -22.81
C ALA A 476 -2.57 -31.93 -24.13
N ASP A 477 -3.86 -32.27 -24.14
CA ASP A 477 -4.55 -32.77 -25.32
C ASP A 477 -4.66 -31.71 -26.43
N ASP A 478 -4.90 -30.45 -26.06
CA ASP A 478 -5.01 -29.35 -27.02
C ASP A 478 -3.64 -29.01 -27.61
N MET A 479 -2.61 -29.00 -26.76
CA MET A 479 -1.23 -28.77 -27.18
C MET A 479 -0.74 -29.87 -28.14
N ALA A 480 -1.13 -31.14 -27.90
CA ALA A 480 -0.77 -32.25 -28.78
C ALA A 480 -1.40 -32.16 -30.18
N LYS A 481 -2.48 -31.38 -30.34
CA LYS A 481 -3.22 -31.19 -31.60
C LYS A 481 -2.83 -29.91 -32.34
N LEU A 482 -1.82 -29.17 -31.87
CA LEU A 482 -1.43 -27.91 -32.47
C LEU A 482 -0.88 -28.09 -33.89
N ASP A 483 -1.37 -27.23 -34.79
CA ASP A 483 -0.84 -27.07 -36.14
C ASP A 483 0.17 -25.91 -36.17
N GLY A 484 1.41 -26.22 -36.57
CA GLY A 484 2.49 -25.24 -36.70
C GLY A 484 2.18 -24.15 -37.73
N ALA A 485 1.41 -24.46 -38.78
CA ALA A 485 1.04 -23.48 -39.81
C ALA A 485 0.15 -22.34 -39.25
N ARG A 486 -0.49 -22.55 -38.10
CA ARG A 486 -1.32 -21.55 -37.42
C ARG A 486 -0.57 -20.73 -36.37
N GLN A 487 0.74 -20.90 -36.22
CA GLN A 487 1.54 -20.09 -35.27
C GLN A 487 1.33 -18.57 -35.47
N PRO A 488 1.36 -18.01 -36.71
CA PRO A 488 1.13 -16.57 -36.90
C PRO A 488 -0.23 -16.08 -36.39
N GLN A 489 -1.27 -16.92 -36.48
CA GLN A 489 -2.61 -16.59 -35.99
C GLN A 489 -2.64 -16.55 -34.46
N ARG A 490 -1.95 -17.49 -33.79
CA ARG A 490 -1.78 -17.48 -32.33
C ARG A 490 -1.02 -16.23 -31.89
N GLU A 491 0.08 -15.89 -32.57
CA GLU A 491 0.86 -14.70 -32.30
C GLU A 491 0.03 -13.41 -32.42
N ALA A 492 -0.78 -13.28 -33.46
CA ALA A 492 -1.69 -12.15 -33.63
C ALA A 492 -2.76 -12.07 -32.51
N ALA A 493 -3.28 -13.22 -32.07
CA ALA A 493 -4.24 -13.28 -30.96
C ALA A 493 -3.60 -12.81 -29.64
N TRP A 494 -2.34 -13.19 -29.37
CA TRP A 494 -1.59 -12.69 -28.22
C TRP A 494 -1.41 -11.16 -28.27
N GLN A 495 -1.00 -10.62 -29.41
CA GLN A 495 -0.84 -9.16 -29.58
C GLN A 495 -2.17 -8.42 -29.36
N SER A 496 -3.28 -8.96 -29.87
CA SER A 496 -4.61 -8.39 -29.65
C SER A 496 -5.02 -8.43 -28.18
N LEU A 497 -4.69 -9.50 -27.45
CA LEU A 497 -4.93 -9.61 -26.02
C LEU A 497 -4.14 -8.54 -25.25
N VAL A 498 -2.83 -8.42 -25.52
CA VAL A 498 -1.96 -7.43 -24.87
C VAL A 498 -2.44 -6.00 -25.15
N ALA A 499 -2.77 -5.66 -26.40
CA ALA A 499 -3.30 -4.34 -26.73
C ALA A 499 -4.59 -4.01 -25.99
N LYS A 500 -5.49 -4.99 -25.83
CA LYS A 500 -6.71 -4.84 -25.03
C LYS A 500 -6.38 -4.64 -23.55
N LEU A 501 -5.45 -5.40 -23.00
CA LEU A 501 -5.08 -5.29 -21.58
C LEU A 501 -4.34 -3.97 -21.29
N ASP A 502 -3.46 -3.52 -22.18
CA ASP A 502 -2.77 -2.22 -22.06
C ASP A 502 -3.77 -1.07 -22.00
N ASP A 503 -4.79 -1.09 -22.86
CA ASP A 503 -5.86 -0.09 -22.84
C ASP A 503 -6.65 -0.10 -21.51
N GLN A 504 -6.90 -1.29 -20.96
CA GLN A 504 -7.76 -1.47 -19.80
C GLN A 504 -7.04 -1.24 -18.47
N LEU A 505 -5.75 -1.60 -18.38
CA LEU A 505 -5.01 -1.71 -17.12
C LEU A 505 -3.93 -0.64 -16.93
N LEU A 506 -3.48 0.06 -17.97
CA LEU A 506 -2.50 1.13 -17.84
C LEU A 506 -3.18 2.49 -17.67
N ALA A 507 -3.10 3.04 -16.46
CA ALA A 507 -3.68 4.34 -16.16
C ALA A 507 -2.79 5.50 -16.62
N ARG A 508 -3.43 6.57 -17.10
CA ARG A 508 -2.77 7.82 -17.50
C ARG A 508 -3.54 9.01 -16.97
N VAL A 509 -2.83 10.09 -16.67
CA VAL A 509 -3.45 11.37 -16.32
C VAL A 509 -4.15 11.92 -17.55
N GLU A 510 -5.44 12.23 -17.43
CA GLU A 510 -6.20 12.93 -18.47
C GLU A 510 -6.02 14.45 -18.28
N ARG A 511 -6.24 14.93 -17.06
CA ARG A 511 -6.06 16.33 -16.69
C ARG A 511 -5.99 16.51 -15.17
N VAL A 512 -5.33 17.59 -14.74
CA VAL A 512 -5.36 18.09 -13.37
C VAL A 512 -6.09 19.43 -13.34
N VAL A 513 -7.05 19.59 -12.43
CA VAL A 513 -7.86 20.80 -12.31
C VAL A 513 -7.79 21.33 -10.89
N ARG A 514 -7.37 22.58 -10.75
CA ARG A 514 -7.41 23.29 -9.48
C ARG A 514 -8.84 23.77 -9.18
N LEU A 515 -9.46 23.18 -8.17
CA LEU A 515 -10.84 23.50 -7.76
C LEU A 515 -10.87 24.70 -6.81
N THR A 516 -9.89 24.80 -5.92
CA THR A 516 -9.71 25.90 -4.96
C THR A 516 -8.21 26.16 -4.76
N PRO A 517 -7.78 27.17 -3.98
CA PRO A 517 -6.36 27.38 -3.70
C PRO A 517 -5.63 26.19 -3.08
N THR A 518 -6.35 25.23 -2.48
CA THR A 518 -5.76 24.06 -1.79
C THR A 518 -6.33 22.71 -2.23
N ILE A 519 -7.33 22.69 -3.12
CA ILE A 519 -8.00 21.47 -3.57
C ILE A 519 -7.82 21.31 -5.07
N ILE A 520 -7.40 20.10 -5.46
CA ILE A 520 -7.19 19.72 -6.86
C ILE A 520 -7.96 18.43 -7.18
N GLU A 521 -8.41 18.34 -8.42
CA GLU A 521 -9.03 17.18 -9.03
C GLU A 521 -8.07 16.59 -10.05
N VAL A 522 -7.65 15.34 -9.84
CA VAL A 522 -6.88 14.56 -10.80
C VAL A 522 -7.84 13.63 -11.52
N VAL A 523 -8.03 13.86 -12.81
CA VAL A 523 -8.80 12.97 -13.68
C VAL A 523 -7.83 12.07 -14.41
N VAL A 524 -8.06 10.77 -14.32
CA VAL A 524 -7.23 9.73 -14.93
C VAL A 524 -8.08 8.89 -15.88
N ARG A 525 -7.50 8.51 -17.02
CA ARG A 525 -8.04 7.45 -17.87
C ARG A 525 -7.56 6.11 -17.30
N ALA A 526 -8.49 5.35 -16.71
CA ALA A 526 -8.25 4.05 -16.11
C ALA A 526 -9.50 3.14 -16.30
N PRO A 527 -9.72 2.58 -17.50
CA PRO A 527 -11.01 1.99 -17.87
C PRO A 527 -11.49 0.86 -16.96
N ALA A 528 -10.61 -0.11 -16.63
CA ALA A 528 -10.98 -1.21 -15.74
C ALA A 528 -11.29 -0.72 -14.32
N ALA A 529 -10.50 0.22 -13.80
CA ALA A 529 -10.68 0.80 -12.48
C ALA A 529 -11.97 1.65 -12.37
N ALA A 530 -12.33 2.37 -13.44
CA ALA A 530 -13.53 3.19 -13.51
C ALA A 530 -14.81 2.34 -13.60
N ARG A 531 -14.79 1.23 -14.38
CA ARG A 531 -15.96 0.36 -14.60
C ARG A 531 -16.48 -0.29 -13.33
N HIS A 532 -15.58 -0.70 -12.44
CA HIS A 532 -15.92 -1.45 -11.22
C HIS A 532 -16.11 -0.55 -9.98
N PHE A 533 -16.10 0.77 -10.16
CA PHE A 533 -16.28 1.71 -9.06
C PHE A 533 -17.70 1.68 -8.50
N HIS A 534 -17.79 1.68 -7.17
CA HIS A 534 -19.01 2.00 -6.44
C HIS A 534 -18.77 3.14 -5.44
N PRO A 535 -19.76 4.01 -5.20
CA PRO A 535 -19.64 5.12 -4.23
C PRO A 535 -19.13 4.66 -2.86
N GLY A 536 -18.25 5.45 -2.26
CA GLY A 536 -17.56 5.14 -1.01
C GLY A 536 -16.22 4.41 -1.18
N GLN A 537 -16.01 3.72 -2.30
CA GLN A 537 -14.73 3.07 -2.58
C GLN A 537 -13.64 4.08 -2.91
N PHE A 538 -12.39 3.67 -2.73
CA PHE A 538 -11.24 4.53 -2.96
C PHE A 538 -10.14 3.80 -3.72
N TYR A 539 -9.14 4.57 -4.14
CA TYR A 539 -8.02 4.15 -4.95
C TYR A 539 -6.71 4.58 -4.30
N ARG A 540 -5.61 3.95 -4.68
CA ARG A 540 -4.27 4.43 -4.38
C ARG A 540 -3.65 5.03 -5.63
N LEU A 541 -3.32 6.32 -5.59
CA LEU A 541 -2.64 7.04 -6.66
C LEU A 541 -1.13 7.16 -6.37
N GLN A 542 -0.29 6.95 -7.39
CA GLN A 542 1.17 7.13 -7.30
C GLN A 542 1.78 7.36 -8.70
N ASN A 543 2.86 8.13 -8.81
CA ASN A 543 3.67 8.23 -10.02
C ASN A 543 4.85 7.21 -10.03
N PHE A 544 5.54 7.11 -11.17
CA PHE A 544 6.69 6.23 -11.36
C PHE A 544 8.00 6.95 -11.12
N GLU A 545 8.88 6.38 -10.29
CA GLU A 545 10.17 6.96 -9.93
C GLU A 545 11.07 7.21 -11.13
N ARG A 546 11.10 6.28 -12.10
CA ARG A 546 11.92 6.44 -13.31
C ARG A 546 11.46 7.58 -14.21
N LEU A 547 10.21 8.01 -14.06
CA LEU A 547 9.59 9.06 -14.87
C LEU A 547 9.45 10.36 -14.08
N SER A 548 9.69 10.33 -12.77
CA SER A 548 9.58 11.49 -11.90
C SER A 548 10.68 12.52 -12.17
N PRO A 549 10.32 13.81 -12.29
CA PRO A 549 11.31 14.87 -12.32
C PRO A 549 12.06 14.97 -10.99
N HIS A 550 13.23 15.59 -11.04
CA HIS A 550 14.04 15.89 -9.86
C HIS A 550 14.18 17.41 -9.74
N ILE A 551 13.99 17.93 -8.53
CA ILE A 551 14.27 19.33 -8.20
C ILE A 551 15.73 19.40 -7.74
N ARG A 552 16.50 20.30 -8.32
CA ARG A 552 17.90 20.56 -7.93
C ARG A 552 18.03 21.99 -7.44
N VAL A 553 18.51 22.16 -6.22
CA VAL A 553 18.74 23.46 -5.58
C VAL A 553 20.03 23.36 -4.79
N ASP A 554 21.00 24.21 -5.12
CA ASP A 554 22.35 24.16 -4.54
C ASP A 554 22.94 22.73 -4.67
N ASP A 555 23.43 22.15 -3.57
CA ASP A 555 23.93 20.76 -3.51
C ASP A 555 22.84 19.72 -3.20
N HIS A 556 21.56 20.12 -3.21
CA HIS A 556 20.44 19.25 -2.89
C HIS A 556 19.69 18.77 -4.14
N VAL A 557 19.37 17.49 -4.14
CA VAL A 557 18.48 16.84 -5.12
C VAL A 557 17.29 16.27 -4.38
N ALA A 558 16.08 16.53 -4.87
CA ALA A 558 14.86 15.93 -4.36
C ALA A 558 14.07 15.31 -5.52
N SER A 559 13.71 14.04 -5.38
CA SER A 559 12.87 13.35 -6.35
C SER A 559 11.41 13.72 -6.13
N MET A 560 10.69 14.07 -7.21
CA MET A 560 9.24 14.35 -7.16
C MET A 560 8.40 13.07 -7.19
N VAL A 561 8.89 12.03 -6.50
CA VAL A 561 8.16 10.77 -6.30
C VAL A 561 7.13 10.96 -5.21
N MET A 562 5.91 10.56 -5.52
CA MET A 562 4.82 10.50 -4.57
C MET A 562 4.89 9.22 -3.73
N GLU A 563 4.57 9.35 -2.44
CA GLU A 563 4.08 8.22 -1.68
C GLU A 563 2.73 7.75 -2.26
N GLY A 564 2.38 6.49 -2.02
CA GLY A 564 1.04 6.02 -2.35
C GLY A 564 -0.02 6.73 -1.52
N ILE A 565 -0.89 7.51 -2.15
CA ILE A 565 -1.96 8.24 -1.46
C ILE A 565 -3.31 7.56 -1.71
N ALA A 566 -4.05 7.30 -0.63
CA ALA A 566 -5.41 6.79 -0.71
C ALA A 566 -6.37 7.95 -0.98
N LEU A 567 -7.03 7.93 -2.13
CA LEU A 567 -7.98 8.94 -2.58
C LEU A 567 -9.30 8.27 -2.96
N THR A 568 -10.39 8.79 -2.40
CA THR A 568 -11.72 8.31 -2.73
C THR A 568 -12.12 8.69 -4.15
N GLY A 569 -12.80 7.78 -4.85
CA GLY A 569 -13.36 8.08 -6.16
C GLY A 569 -14.44 9.15 -6.04
N ALA A 570 -14.27 10.27 -6.74
CA ALA A 570 -15.21 11.38 -6.73
C ALA A 570 -16.33 11.14 -7.75
N TRP A 571 -15.99 10.73 -8.97
CA TRP A 571 -16.94 10.27 -9.98
C TRP A 571 -16.22 9.41 -11.02
N VAL A 572 -16.99 8.67 -11.83
CA VAL A 572 -16.50 7.90 -12.97
C VAL A 572 -17.35 8.14 -14.22
N ASP A 573 -16.71 8.05 -15.38
CA ASP A 573 -17.34 7.85 -16.68
C ASP A 573 -16.88 6.48 -17.20
N ALA A 574 -17.75 5.47 -17.09
CA ALA A 574 -17.42 4.10 -17.46
C ALA A 574 -17.27 3.89 -18.97
N GLU A 575 -17.90 4.73 -19.79
CA GLU A 575 -17.83 4.62 -21.26
C GLU A 575 -16.50 5.16 -21.78
N GLN A 576 -16.09 6.33 -21.27
CA GLN A 576 -14.80 6.94 -21.62
C GLN A 576 -13.63 6.33 -20.83
N GLY A 577 -13.92 5.60 -19.75
CA GLY A 577 -12.93 5.02 -18.84
C GLY A 577 -12.25 6.06 -17.97
N LEU A 578 -12.95 7.14 -17.62
CA LEU A 578 -12.43 8.22 -16.78
C LEU A 578 -12.79 8.01 -15.31
N LEU A 579 -11.85 8.33 -14.44
CA LEU A 579 -11.99 8.32 -12.99
C LEU A 579 -11.48 9.65 -12.45
N SER A 580 -12.25 10.27 -11.55
CA SER A 580 -11.84 11.48 -10.85
C SER A 580 -11.48 11.18 -9.40
N LEU A 581 -10.35 11.75 -8.97
CA LEU A 581 -9.83 11.71 -7.61
C LEU A 581 -9.60 13.15 -7.13
N ILE A 582 -10.14 13.51 -5.97
CA ILE A 582 -9.96 14.85 -5.39
C ILE A 582 -9.03 14.75 -4.19
N THR A 583 -8.04 15.63 -4.10
CA THR A 583 -7.10 15.70 -2.98
C THR A 583 -6.97 17.11 -2.42
N LEU A 584 -6.67 17.19 -1.12
CA LEU A 584 -6.39 18.42 -0.40
C LEU A 584 -4.87 18.52 -0.19
N GLU A 585 -4.30 19.64 -0.59
CA GLU A 585 -2.87 19.94 -0.50
C GLU A 585 -2.44 20.16 0.95
N MET A 586 -2.13 19.07 1.67
CA MET A 586 -1.69 19.12 3.08
C MET A 586 -0.24 18.63 3.29
N GLY A 587 0.13 17.55 2.60
CA GLY A 587 1.47 16.97 2.62
C GLY A 587 2.15 17.06 1.26
N VAL A 588 3.45 16.74 1.23
CA VAL A 588 4.26 16.76 0.00
C VAL A 588 3.60 15.94 -1.12
N SER A 589 3.26 14.67 -0.87
CA SER A 589 2.65 13.79 -1.89
C SER A 589 1.30 14.30 -2.42
N SER A 590 0.45 14.89 -1.58
CA SER A 590 -0.81 15.50 -2.03
C SER A 590 -0.59 16.76 -2.87
N ARG A 591 0.47 17.53 -2.61
CA ARG A 591 0.86 18.71 -3.39
C ARG A 591 1.49 18.33 -4.73
N LEU A 592 2.27 17.25 -4.75
CA LEU A 592 2.88 16.70 -5.96
C LEU A 592 1.83 16.31 -7.03
N CYS A 593 0.60 15.98 -6.62
CA CYS A 593 -0.50 15.72 -7.56
C CYS A 593 -0.81 16.90 -8.48
N ALA A 594 -0.53 18.14 -8.06
CA ALA A 594 -0.74 19.33 -8.88
C ALA A 594 0.20 19.40 -10.10
N TYR A 595 1.32 18.68 -10.04
CA TYR A 595 2.39 18.71 -11.05
C TYR A 595 2.31 17.56 -12.06
N LEU A 596 1.35 16.64 -11.88
CA LEU A 596 1.10 15.54 -12.82
C LEU A 596 0.63 16.09 -14.17
N GLN A 597 1.18 15.58 -15.27
CA GLN A 597 0.94 16.12 -16.61
C GLN A 597 -0.05 15.25 -17.41
N PRO A 598 -0.92 15.84 -18.27
CA PRO A 598 -1.72 15.06 -19.21
C PRO A 598 -0.88 14.06 -20.02
N GLY A 599 -1.36 12.82 -20.12
CA GLY A 599 -0.68 11.69 -20.76
C GLY A 599 0.36 10.98 -19.89
N GLU A 600 0.76 11.54 -18.74
CA GLU A 600 1.70 10.94 -17.81
C GLU A 600 1.17 9.60 -17.29
N PRO A 601 1.95 8.51 -17.36
CA PRO A 601 1.55 7.24 -16.78
C PRO A 601 1.58 7.31 -15.26
N VAL A 602 0.52 6.80 -14.63
CA VAL A 602 0.40 6.75 -13.16
C VAL A 602 -0.12 5.38 -12.75
N VAL A 603 0.08 5.03 -11.49
CA VAL A 603 -0.57 3.88 -10.86
C VAL A 603 -1.85 4.34 -10.19
N VAL A 604 -2.95 3.67 -10.54
CA VAL A 604 -4.27 3.86 -9.91
C VAL A 604 -4.77 2.50 -9.45
N MET A 605 -4.35 2.10 -8.26
CA MET A 605 -4.73 0.80 -7.73
C MET A 605 -6.07 0.87 -7.01
N GLY A 606 -7.04 0.11 -7.51
CA GLY A 606 -8.38 0.00 -6.95
C GLY A 606 -9.38 -0.51 -8.00
N PRO A 607 -10.69 -0.38 -7.74
CA PRO A 607 -11.26 0.14 -6.50
C PRO A 607 -10.96 -0.78 -5.32
N THR A 608 -10.85 -0.21 -4.12
CA THR A 608 -10.74 -0.94 -2.84
C THR A 608 -11.61 -0.28 -1.77
N GLY A 609 -11.58 -0.79 -0.54
CA GLY A 609 -12.62 -0.51 0.45
C GLY A 609 -13.93 -1.25 0.13
N THR A 610 -14.96 -1.00 0.93
CA THR A 610 -16.31 -1.57 0.74
C THR A 610 -17.22 -0.49 0.17
N PRO A 611 -18.05 -0.77 -0.84
CA PRO A 611 -19.06 0.20 -1.28
C PRO A 611 -19.92 0.70 -0.10
N THR A 612 -20.19 2.00 -0.03
CA THR A 612 -21.08 2.54 0.99
C THR A 612 -22.45 1.90 0.87
N GLU A 613 -23.02 1.47 1.99
CA GLU A 613 -24.36 0.90 2.02
C GLU A 613 -25.41 1.98 1.72
N ILE A 614 -26.09 1.85 0.58
CA ILE A 614 -27.13 2.77 0.13
C ILE A 614 -28.51 2.16 0.45
N PRO A 615 -29.24 2.66 1.48
CA PRO A 615 -30.57 2.18 1.81
C PRO A 615 -31.58 2.54 0.71
N GLU A 616 -32.82 2.06 0.84
CA GLU A 616 -33.92 2.40 -0.06
C GLU A 616 -35.00 3.19 0.70
N GLN A 617 -35.58 4.20 0.05
CA GLN A 617 -36.72 4.97 0.57
C GLN A 617 -36.56 5.51 2.01
N SER A 618 -35.34 5.79 2.44
CA SER A 618 -35.00 6.31 3.76
C SER A 618 -34.69 7.81 3.72
N ALA A 619 -34.79 8.50 4.86
CA ALA A 619 -34.15 9.80 5.03
C ALA A 619 -32.73 9.62 5.56
N VAL A 620 -31.76 10.24 4.87
CA VAL A 620 -30.33 10.13 5.16
C VAL A 620 -29.73 11.52 5.28
N LEU A 621 -28.93 11.72 6.33
CA LEU A 621 -28.18 12.94 6.57
C LEU A 621 -26.71 12.73 6.18
N LEU A 622 -26.20 13.58 5.28
CA LEU A 622 -24.79 13.63 4.93
C LEU A 622 -24.11 14.81 5.62
N ALA A 623 -23.06 14.56 6.37
CA ALA A 623 -22.29 15.58 7.09
C ALA A 623 -20.86 15.61 6.54
N GLY A 624 -20.56 16.61 5.72
CA GLY A 624 -19.30 16.69 4.98
C GLY A 624 -18.42 17.84 5.43
N GLY A 625 -17.16 17.58 5.77
CA GLY A 625 -16.20 18.59 6.21
C GLY A 625 -15.01 18.71 5.25
N GLY A 626 -14.83 19.88 4.64
CA GLY A 626 -13.73 20.15 3.71
C GLY A 626 -13.66 19.12 2.58
N LEU A 627 -12.56 18.37 2.49
CA LEU A 627 -12.36 17.29 1.51
C LEU A 627 -13.42 16.18 1.62
N GLY A 628 -14.03 15.96 2.79
CA GLY A 628 -15.08 14.95 2.96
C GLY A 628 -16.28 15.16 2.04
N ASN A 629 -16.51 16.41 1.60
CA ASN A 629 -17.55 16.72 0.62
C ASN A 629 -17.28 16.10 -0.77
N ALA A 630 -16.01 15.85 -1.13
CA ALA A 630 -15.64 15.21 -2.40
C ALA A 630 -16.12 13.76 -2.50
N VAL A 631 -16.29 13.09 -1.36
CA VAL A 631 -16.79 11.72 -1.31
C VAL A 631 -18.31 11.70 -1.32
N LEU A 632 -18.89 12.56 -0.50
CA LEU A 632 -20.31 12.54 -0.19
C LEU A 632 -21.21 12.90 -1.36
N PHE A 633 -20.78 13.69 -2.35
CA PHE A 633 -21.65 14.00 -3.49
C PHE A 633 -21.93 12.77 -4.37
N SER A 634 -20.97 11.85 -4.52
CA SER A 634 -21.19 10.58 -5.25
C SER A 634 -22.16 9.66 -4.50
N ILE A 635 -22.04 9.61 -3.17
CA ILE A 635 -22.96 8.90 -2.28
C ILE A 635 -24.35 9.54 -2.33
N ALA A 636 -24.45 10.87 -2.32
CA ALA A 636 -25.70 11.63 -2.42
C ALA A 636 -26.45 11.30 -3.71
N LYS A 637 -25.75 11.30 -4.86
CA LYS A 637 -26.32 10.89 -6.15
C LYS A 637 -26.86 9.46 -6.12
N ALA A 638 -26.12 8.52 -5.53
CA ALA A 638 -26.56 7.14 -5.40
C ALA A 638 -27.78 6.98 -4.47
N LEU A 639 -27.80 7.71 -3.35
CA LEU A 639 -28.95 7.77 -2.44
C LEU A 639 -30.21 8.29 -3.16
N LYS A 640 -30.10 9.39 -3.92
CA LYS A 640 -31.22 9.93 -4.70
C LYS A 640 -31.71 8.95 -5.77
N ALA A 641 -30.80 8.26 -6.46
CA ALA A 641 -31.16 7.26 -7.46
C ALA A 641 -31.97 6.08 -6.87
N ARG A 642 -31.80 5.77 -5.57
CA ARG A 642 -32.59 4.78 -4.83
C ARG A 642 -33.81 5.36 -4.09
N GLY A 643 -34.24 6.57 -4.44
CA GLY A 643 -35.45 7.19 -3.89
C GLY A 643 -35.34 7.65 -2.44
N ASN A 644 -34.14 7.82 -1.91
CA ASN A 644 -33.94 8.37 -0.56
C ASN A 644 -34.17 9.89 -0.54
N LYS A 645 -34.52 10.41 0.65
CA LYS A 645 -34.47 11.84 0.96
C LYS A 645 -33.10 12.17 1.53
N VAL A 646 -32.39 13.12 0.92
CA VAL A 646 -31.01 13.44 1.26
C VAL A 646 -30.92 14.87 1.79
N LEU A 647 -30.63 14.99 3.08
CA LEU A 647 -30.30 16.24 3.75
C LEU A 647 -28.78 16.36 3.87
N TYR A 648 -28.21 17.45 3.38
CA TYR A 648 -26.77 17.59 3.30
C TYR A 648 -26.29 18.81 4.10
N PHE A 649 -25.37 18.61 5.04
CA PHE A 649 -24.63 19.67 5.73
C PHE A 649 -23.20 19.73 5.17
N ALA A 650 -22.93 20.75 4.35
CA ALA A 650 -21.64 20.93 3.68
C ALA A 650 -20.81 21.99 4.42
N GLY A 651 -19.88 21.53 5.24
CA GLY A 651 -18.99 22.37 6.04
C GLY A 651 -17.66 22.66 5.35
N TYR A 652 -17.25 23.92 5.39
CA TYR A 652 -15.98 24.43 4.87
C TYR A 652 -15.35 25.42 5.85
N LYS A 653 -14.02 25.60 5.78
CA LYS A 653 -13.35 26.63 6.58
C LYS A 653 -13.73 28.02 6.07
N ASN A 654 -13.61 28.24 4.75
CA ASN A 654 -14.01 29.48 4.09
C ASN A 654 -15.00 29.20 2.93
N GLY A 655 -15.85 30.16 2.60
CA GLY A 655 -16.73 30.05 1.44
C GLY A 655 -16.01 29.90 0.09
N ALA A 656 -14.75 30.30 -0.01
CA ALA A 656 -13.90 30.10 -1.20
C ALA A 656 -13.42 28.64 -1.36
N ASP A 657 -13.59 27.80 -0.34
CA ASP A 657 -13.20 26.39 -0.37
C ASP A 657 -14.31 25.50 -0.94
N VAL A 658 -15.45 26.07 -1.35
CA VAL A 658 -16.56 25.32 -1.95
C VAL A 658 -16.19 24.85 -3.35
N PHE A 659 -16.45 23.58 -3.62
CA PHE A 659 -16.22 22.95 -4.93
C PHE A 659 -17.37 21.99 -5.26
N LYS A 660 -17.53 21.65 -6.55
CA LYS A 660 -18.55 20.70 -7.06
C LYS A 660 -19.97 21.02 -6.56
N ARG A 661 -20.28 22.31 -6.47
CA ARG A 661 -21.52 22.82 -5.91
C ARG A 661 -22.76 22.28 -6.65
N GLU A 662 -22.73 22.34 -7.98
CA GLU A 662 -23.83 21.87 -8.82
C GLU A 662 -24.08 20.37 -8.64
N ASP A 663 -23.02 19.56 -8.52
CA ASP A 663 -23.13 18.13 -8.24
C ASP A 663 -23.75 17.85 -6.86
N ILE A 664 -23.36 18.61 -5.83
CA ILE A 664 -23.94 18.51 -4.49
C ILE A 664 -25.42 18.89 -4.52
N GLU A 665 -25.78 20.01 -5.14
CA GLU A 665 -27.16 20.47 -5.26
C GLU A 665 -28.00 19.42 -6.03
N ALA A 666 -27.53 18.91 -7.17
CA ALA A 666 -28.24 17.91 -7.95
C ALA A 666 -28.45 16.58 -7.21
N GLY A 667 -27.51 16.19 -6.33
CA GLY A 667 -27.57 14.96 -5.55
C GLY A 667 -28.38 15.04 -4.25
N THR A 668 -29.08 16.14 -3.96
CA THR A 668 -29.68 16.39 -2.64
C THR A 668 -31.07 17.01 -2.70
N ASP A 669 -31.89 16.77 -1.67
CA ASP A 669 -33.18 17.46 -1.50
C ASP A 669 -32.99 18.86 -0.90
N GLN A 670 -32.04 18.99 0.03
CA GLN A 670 -31.69 20.24 0.68
C GLN A 670 -30.22 20.25 1.11
N VAL A 671 -29.56 21.40 0.94
CA VAL A 671 -28.18 21.64 1.40
C VAL A 671 -28.15 22.82 2.37
N ILE A 672 -27.49 22.60 3.50
CA ILE A 672 -27.09 23.64 4.44
C ILE A 672 -25.57 23.84 4.32
N TRP A 673 -25.18 24.98 3.77
CA TRP A 673 -23.78 25.37 3.60
C TRP A 673 -23.26 26.00 4.88
N ALA A 674 -22.35 25.33 5.58
CA ALA A 674 -21.75 25.83 6.82
C ALA A 674 -20.33 26.31 6.58
N THR A 675 -20.00 27.51 7.04
CA THR A 675 -18.63 28.06 6.95
C THR A 675 -18.17 28.65 8.27
N ASP A 676 -16.95 28.34 8.68
CA ASP A 676 -16.35 28.95 9.88
C ASP A 676 -16.11 30.46 9.66
N ALA A 677 -15.49 30.83 8.55
CA ALA A 677 -15.07 32.21 8.24
C ALA A 677 -15.17 32.55 6.73
N GLY A 678 -14.74 33.75 6.36
CA GLY A 678 -14.73 34.21 4.96
C GLY A 678 -16.12 34.56 4.39
N VAL A 679 -16.23 34.60 3.07
CA VAL A 679 -17.46 35.03 2.37
C VAL A 679 -18.58 34.01 2.57
N SER A 680 -19.82 34.49 2.71
CA SER A 680 -21.00 33.63 2.79
C SER A 680 -21.32 32.97 1.45
N ILE A 681 -21.83 31.74 1.48
CA ILE A 681 -22.16 30.99 0.27
C ILE A 681 -23.61 31.33 -0.13
N ALA A 682 -23.81 32.05 -1.23
CA ALA A 682 -25.15 32.42 -1.68
C ALA A 682 -25.90 31.20 -2.22
N ALA A 683 -27.03 30.80 -1.63
CA ALA A 683 -27.85 29.68 -2.09
C ALA A 683 -28.39 29.88 -3.51
N HIS A 684 -28.36 28.83 -4.34
CA HIS A 684 -28.93 28.84 -5.70
C HIS A 684 -30.39 28.37 -5.72
N ARG A 685 -30.75 27.48 -4.80
CA ARG A 685 -32.09 26.92 -4.65
C ARG A 685 -32.78 27.54 -3.45
N GLN A 686 -34.10 27.75 -3.54
CA GLN A 686 -34.88 28.44 -2.51
C GLN A 686 -34.82 27.74 -1.14
N GLN A 687 -34.74 26.41 -1.14
CA GLN A 687 -34.68 25.60 0.07
C GLN A 687 -33.28 25.51 0.70
N ASP A 688 -32.23 25.93 0.00
CA ASP A 688 -30.86 25.84 0.51
C ASP A 688 -30.51 27.08 1.30
N HIS A 689 -29.67 26.92 2.33
CA HIS A 689 -29.31 28.03 3.22
C HIS A 689 -27.83 28.04 3.57
N HIS A 690 -27.34 29.22 3.91
CA HIS A 690 -26.01 29.42 4.48
C HIS A 690 -26.09 29.59 6.00
N PHE A 691 -25.10 29.03 6.68
CA PHE A 691 -24.90 29.18 8.11
C PHE A 691 -23.46 29.57 8.44
N ARG A 692 -23.30 30.55 9.34
CA ARG A 692 -22.00 30.96 9.88
C ARG A 692 -21.71 30.21 11.16
N GLY A 693 -20.77 29.27 11.11
CA GLY A 693 -20.40 28.39 12.22
C GLY A 693 -20.11 26.97 11.75
N ASN A 694 -19.88 26.07 12.69
CA ASN A 694 -19.53 24.69 12.37
C ASN A 694 -20.76 23.84 12.00
N ILE A 695 -20.52 22.64 11.47
CA ILE A 695 -21.57 21.71 11.00
C ILE A 695 -22.57 21.34 12.10
N VAL A 696 -22.12 21.08 13.33
CA VAL A 696 -23.02 20.70 14.43
C VAL A 696 -23.93 21.88 14.80
N GLN A 697 -23.40 23.10 14.85
CA GLN A 697 -24.20 24.30 15.06
C GLN A 697 -25.23 24.51 13.95
N ALA A 698 -24.87 24.23 12.70
CA ALA A 698 -25.80 24.27 11.57
C ALA A 698 -26.92 23.23 11.71
N MET A 699 -26.60 22.00 12.14
CA MET A 699 -27.60 20.95 12.41
C MET A 699 -28.56 21.35 13.53
N VAL A 700 -28.07 21.94 14.62
CA VAL A 700 -28.90 22.45 15.72
C VAL A 700 -29.80 23.59 15.22
N ALA A 701 -29.25 24.54 14.46
CA ALA A 701 -30.03 25.64 13.88
C ALA A 701 -31.15 25.13 12.95
N TYR A 702 -30.86 24.08 12.18
CA TYR A 702 -31.84 23.40 11.33
C TYR A 702 -32.94 22.72 12.17
N ALA A 703 -32.56 22.03 13.25
CA ALA A 703 -33.50 21.40 14.18
C ALA A 703 -34.44 22.40 14.87
N GLU A 704 -33.93 23.60 15.16
CA GLU A 704 -34.66 24.72 15.77
C GLU A 704 -35.52 25.52 14.77
N GLY A 705 -35.52 25.15 13.48
CA GLY A 705 -36.33 25.81 12.46
C GLY A 705 -35.82 27.19 12.03
N LYS A 706 -34.54 27.51 12.26
CA LYS A 706 -33.95 28.82 11.89
C LYS A 706 -33.90 29.06 10.38
N PHE A 707 -34.09 28.02 9.57
CA PHE A 707 -34.15 28.08 8.11
C PHE A 707 -35.58 27.95 7.55
N GLY A 708 -36.60 28.06 8.40
CA GLY A 708 -38.00 27.80 8.04
C GLY A 708 -38.38 26.33 8.19
N ALA A 709 -39.43 25.91 7.50
CA ALA A 709 -39.94 24.54 7.59
C ALA A 709 -38.91 23.54 7.00
N PRO A 710 -38.52 22.48 7.73
CA PRO A 710 -37.51 21.54 7.27
C PRO A 710 -38.05 20.71 6.09
N VAL A 711 -37.29 20.63 4.99
CA VAL A 711 -37.62 19.77 3.83
C VAL A 711 -37.52 18.30 4.24
N VAL A 712 -36.52 17.98 5.07
CA VAL A 712 -36.32 16.66 5.67
C VAL A 712 -36.25 16.83 7.20
N PRO A 713 -37.31 16.50 7.95
CA PRO A 713 -37.27 16.56 9.41
C PRO A 713 -36.18 15.66 9.99
N LEU A 714 -35.40 16.16 10.96
CA LEU A 714 -34.32 15.36 11.57
C LEU A 714 -34.82 14.10 12.27
N LYS A 715 -36.04 14.11 12.81
CA LYS A 715 -36.68 12.96 13.43
C LYS A 715 -36.97 11.80 12.47
N ASP A 716 -36.96 12.08 11.16
CA ASP A 716 -37.20 11.07 10.13
C ASP A 716 -35.86 10.45 9.66
N VAL A 717 -34.71 11.06 10.00
CA VAL A 717 -33.38 10.61 9.59
C VAL A 717 -33.04 9.31 10.30
N LYS A 718 -32.84 8.24 9.52
CA LYS A 718 -32.45 6.91 10.03
C LYS A 718 -30.94 6.69 10.01
N ARG A 719 -30.21 7.42 9.17
CA ARG A 719 -28.77 7.23 8.97
C ARG A 719 -28.06 8.57 8.81
N ILE A 720 -26.95 8.72 9.52
CA ILE A 720 -26.04 9.86 9.43
C ILE A 720 -24.71 9.33 8.90
N ILE A 721 -24.27 9.83 7.74
CA ILE A 721 -22.95 9.53 7.17
C ILE A 721 -22.08 10.78 7.33
N ALA A 722 -21.05 10.70 8.17
CA ALA A 722 -20.11 11.78 8.43
C ALA A 722 -18.76 11.49 7.77
N ILE A 723 -18.26 12.42 6.96
CA ILE A 723 -16.96 12.32 6.30
C ILE A 723 -16.25 13.67 6.41
N GLY A 724 -15.05 13.68 7.00
CA GLY A 724 -14.27 14.90 7.19
C GLY A 724 -13.03 14.63 8.04
N SER A 725 -12.58 15.64 8.79
CA SER A 725 -11.52 15.44 9.78
C SER A 725 -11.99 14.53 10.93
N ASP A 726 -11.05 13.87 11.60
CA ASP A 726 -11.26 13.11 12.83
C ASP A 726 -12.05 13.92 13.86
N ARG A 727 -11.70 15.20 14.02
CA ARG A 727 -12.39 16.13 14.95
C ARG A 727 -13.84 16.39 14.56
N MET A 728 -14.12 16.57 13.26
CA MET A 728 -15.49 16.82 12.80
C MET A 728 -16.35 15.56 12.99
N MET A 729 -15.85 14.40 12.59
CA MET A 729 -16.59 13.14 12.74
C MET A 729 -16.85 12.81 14.22
N ASN A 730 -15.88 13.05 15.10
CA ASN A 730 -16.06 12.93 16.55
C ASN A 730 -17.10 13.93 17.09
N ALA A 731 -17.10 15.18 16.60
CA ALA A 731 -18.10 16.16 16.99
C ALA A 731 -19.53 15.71 16.61
N VAL A 732 -19.70 15.12 15.42
CA VAL A 732 -20.98 14.52 14.99
C VAL A 732 -21.34 13.31 15.84
N ARG A 733 -20.37 12.45 16.20
CA ARG A 733 -20.57 11.32 17.14
C ARG A 733 -21.11 11.82 18.48
N VAL A 734 -20.50 12.83 19.08
CA VAL A 734 -20.93 13.36 20.39
C VAL A 734 -22.28 14.07 20.29
N ALA A 735 -22.47 14.90 19.25
CA ALA A 735 -23.67 15.72 19.11
C ALA A 735 -24.96 14.90 19.00
N ARG A 736 -24.92 13.74 18.32
CA ARG A 736 -26.09 12.87 18.09
C ARG A 736 -26.74 12.37 19.39
N HIS A 737 -25.92 12.15 20.42
CA HIS A 737 -26.33 11.65 21.74
C HIS A 737 -26.45 12.78 22.77
N GLY A 738 -26.08 14.00 22.39
CA GLY A 738 -26.19 15.20 23.22
C GLY A 738 -27.18 16.19 22.61
N VAL A 739 -26.66 17.29 22.06
CA VAL A 739 -27.47 18.44 21.62
C VAL A 739 -28.47 18.12 20.50
N LEU A 740 -28.25 17.08 19.69
CA LEU A 740 -29.16 16.67 18.62
C LEU A 740 -30.11 15.54 19.04
N GLN A 741 -29.89 14.89 20.19
CA GLN A 741 -30.67 13.73 20.64
C GLN A 741 -32.19 13.98 20.63
N PRO A 742 -32.72 15.13 21.11
CA PRO A 742 -34.17 15.37 21.11
C PRO A 742 -34.79 15.51 19.72
N HIS A 743 -33.96 15.69 18.69
CA HIS A 743 -34.40 16.02 17.34
C HIS A 743 -34.20 14.88 16.35
N LEU A 744 -33.44 13.85 16.70
CA LEU A 744 -33.13 12.69 15.86
C LEU A 744 -34.05 11.52 16.18
N ASP A 745 -34.16 10.60 15.22
CA ASP A 745 -34.77 9.31 15.48
C ASP A 745 -33.97 8.55 16.57
N PRO A 746 -34.58 8.01 17.64
CA PRO A 746 -33.84 7.28 18.67
C PRO A 746 -33.09 6.03 18.18
N GLN A 747 -33.47 5.50 17.01
CA GLN A 747 -32.86 4.33 16.35
C GLN A 747 -31.90 4.71 15.21
N HIS A 748 -31.56 5.99 15.06
CA HIS A 748 -30.65 6.42 14.01
C HIS A 748 -29.25 5.78 14.16
N VAL A 749 -28.61 5.46 13.05
CA VAL A 749 -27.24 4.93 13.03
C VAL A 749 -26.23 5.98 12.54
N GLY A 750 -25.02 5.93 13.10
CA GLY A 750 -23.91 6.81 12.73
C GLY A 750 -22.79 6.10 12.02
N ILE A 751 -22.46 6.56 10.83
CA ILE A 751 -21.37 6.02 10.02
C ILE A 751 -20.33 7.11 9.80
N GLY A 752 -19.07 6.78 10.06
CA GLY A 752 -17.91 7.61 9.80
C GLY A 752 -17.04 6.94 8.75
N SER A 753 -16.76 7.62 7.63
CA SER A 753 -15.81 7.10 6.64
C SER A 753 -14.39 7.45 7.07
N ILE A 754 -13.68 6.47 7.64
CA ILE A 754 -12.34 6.65 8.19
C ILE A 754 -11.30 6.45 7.07
N ASN A 755 -10.92 7.54 6.42
CA ASN A 755 -9.80 7.56 5.49
C ASN A 755 -8.51 7.31 6.27
N SER A 756 -7.74 6.31 5.87
CA SER A 756 -6.47 5.96 6.54
C SER A 756 -5.36 5.75 5.52
N PRO A 757 -4.12 6.13 5.85
CA PRO A 757 -2.95 5.84 5.02
C PRO A 757 -2.81 4.34 4.75
N MET A 758 -2.28 3.99 3.57
CA MET A 758 -1.92 2.61 3.22
C MET A 758 -0.70 2.51 2.32
N GLN A 759 0.25 1.68 2.73
CA GLN A 759 1.42 1.31 1.92
C GLN A 759 1.23 0.03 1.10
N CYS A 760 0.25 -0.81 1.43
CA CYS A 760 -0.06 -1.99 0.62
C CYS A 760 -1.04 -1.67 -0.50
N MET A 761 -1.13 -2.58 -1.46
CA MET A 761 -2.05 -2.50 -2.58
C MET A 761 -3.09 -3.65 -2.60
N MET A 762 -3.23 -4.32 -1.45
CA MET A 762 -4.20 -5.36 -1.17
C MET A 762 -4.76 -5.12 0.24
N LYS A 763 -5.99 -5.57 0.52
CA LYS A 763 -6.61 -5.33 1.83
C LYS A 763 -5.92 -6.12 2.94
N GLU A 764 -5.87 -5.53 4.13
CA GLU A 764 -5.35 -6.06 5.39
C GLU A 764 -3.82 -6.31 5.49
N VAL A 765 -3.00 -6.02 4.48
CA VAL A 765 -1.58 -6.46 4.45
C VAL A 765 -0.61 -5.59 5.28
N CYS A 766 -0.56 -4.27 5.04
CA CYS A 766 0.43 -3.41 5.72
C CYS A 766 0.05 -3.05 7.16
N ALA A 767 -1.24 -3.11 7.52
CA ALA A 767 -1.79 -2.64 8.80
C ALA A 767 -1.59 -1.16 9.16
N GLN A 768 -1.13 -0.31 8.24
CA GLN A 768 -1.09 1.14 8.46
C GLN A 768 -2.50 1.72 8.69
N CYS A 769 -3.49 1.16 8.00
CA CYS A 769 -4.90 1.55 8.09
C CYS A 769 -5.68 0.95 9.28
N LEU A 770 -5.00 0.30 10.23
CA LEU A 770 -5.66 -0.35 11.36
C LEU A 770 -6.30 0.69 12.27
N GLN A 771 -7.54 0.48 12.72
CA GLN A 771 -8.28 1.38 13.60
C GLN A 771 -8.71 0.63 14.85
N ARG A 772 -8.57 1.28 16.02
CA ARG A 772 -9.06 0.75 17.29
C ARG A 772 -10.55 1.07 17.40
N HIS A 773 -11.32 0.02 17.66
CA HIS A 773 -12.73 0.12 18.02
C HIS A 773 -12.89 -0.24 19.49
N VAL A 774 -13.79 0.48 20.16
CA VAL A 774 -14.21 0.19 21.53
C VAL A 774 -15.72 0.05 21.52
N ASP A 775 -16.20 -1.13 21.91
CA ASP A 775 -17.62 -1.37 22.07
C ASP A 775 -18.15 -0.51 23.24
N PRO A 776 -19.16 0.35 23.00
CA PRO A 776 -19.61 1.31 24.02
C PRO A 776 -20.34 0.67 25.20
N GLU A 777 -20.88 -0.55 25.04
CA GLU A 777 -21.61 -1.26 26.10
C GLU A 777 -20.69 -2.12 26.97
N THR A 778 -19.76 -2.82 26.33
CA THR A 778 -18.89 -3.82 26.98
C THR A 778 -17.49 -3.31 27.28
N GLY A 779 -17.06 -2.21 26.63
CA GLY A 779 -15.69 -1.71 26.67
C GLY A 779 -14.69 -2.59 25.92
N ARG A 780 -15.16 -3.61 25.19
CA ARG A 780 -14.30 -4.56 24.47
C ARG A 780 -13.59 -3.86 23.30
N GLU A 781 -12.31 -4.14 23.16
CA GLU A 781 -11.50 -3.63 22.06
C GLU A 781 -11.50 -4.56 20.86
N GLU A 782 -11.62 -3.98 19.67
CA GLU A 782 -11.47 -4.67 18.38
C GLU A 782 -10.62 -3.83 17.42
N PHE A 783 -10.07 -4.45 16.38
CA PHE A 783 -9.22 -3.76 15.41
C PHE A 783 -9.72 -3.97 13.99
N ILE A 784 -10.06 -2.87 13.33
CA ILE A 784 -10.64 -2.86 11.98
C ILE A 784 -9.61 -2.33 10.98
N PHE A 785 -9.53 -2.94 9.81
CA PHE A 785 -8.71 -2.41 8.72
C PHE A 785 -9.56 -1.47 7.88
N SER A 786 -9.31 -0.16 7.93
CA SER A 786 -10.07 0.79 7.09
C SER A 786 -9.91 0.52 5.60
N CYS A 787 -8.79 -0.09 5.18
CA CYS A 787 -8.63 -0.50 3.79
C CYS A 787 -9.63 -1.58 3.35
N TYR A 788 -10.14 -2.38 4.31
CA TYR A 788 -11.15 -3.38 4.08
C TYR A 788 -12.54 -2.75 4.10
N ASN A 789 -12.85 -2.04 5.19
CA ASN A 789 -14.09 -1.31 5.37
C ASN A 789 -13.82 0.07 6.01
N GLN A 790 -13.92 1.11 5.20
CA GLN A 790 -13.71 2.49 5.62
C GLN A 790 -14.95 3.07 6.33
N ASP A 791 -16.15 2.60 6.01
CA ASP A 791 -17.40 3.03 6.63
C ASP A 791 -17.62 2.30 7.96
N GLN A 792 -17.36 2.99 9.06
CA GLN A 792 -17.33 2.43 10.41
C GLN A 792 -18.40 3.06 11.29
N GLU A 793 -18.95 2.30 12.24
CA GLU A 793 -19.88 2.82 13.24
C GLU A 793 -19.20 3.91 14.09
N LEU A 794 -19.71 5.14 14.03
CA LEU A 794 -19.10 6.30 14.71
C LEU A 794 -18.95 6.08 16.22
N ASP A 795 -19.91 5.38 16.82
CA ASP A 795 -19.96 5.15 18.26
C ASP A 795 -18.87 4.17 18.74
N ARG A 796 -18.31 3.36 17.81
CA ARG A 796 -17.25 2.40 18.11
C ARG A 796 -15.85 2.93 17.84
N VAL A 797 -15.71 3.97 17.00
CA VAL A 797 -14.38 4.50 16.63
C VAL A 797 -13.73 5.24 17.80
N ASP A 798 -12.50 4.83 18.13
CA ASP A 798 -11.64 5.56 19.08
C ASP A 798 -10.96 6.74 18.37
N PHE A 799 -11.66 7.88 18.36
CA PHE A 799 -11.18 9.11 17.71
C PHE A 799 -9.93 9.69 18.37
N ASP A 800 -9.74 9.50 19.68
CA ASP A 800 -8.53 9.97 20.36
C ASP A 800 -7.32 9.15 19.91
N ASN A 801 -7.48 7.82 19.77
CA ASN A 801 -6.45 6.97 19.18
C ASN A 801 -6.17 7.33 17.71
N LEU A 802 -7.20 7.54 16.90
CA LEU A 802 -7.04 7.95 15.50
C LEU A 802 -6.25 9.26 15.39
N GLN A 803 -6.68 10.29 16.12
CA GLN A 803 -5.99 11.59 16.16
C GLN A 803 -4.53 11.42 16.61
N ALA A 804 -4.29 10.58 17.62
CA ALA A 804 -2.95 10.33 18.11
C ALA A 804 -2.09 9.69 17.03
N ARG A 805 -2.59 8.69 16.30
CA ARG A 805 -1.86 7.99 15.24
C ARG A 805 -1.58 8.85 14.02
N LEU A 806 -2.46 9.80 13.68
CA LEU A 806 -2.20 10.76 12.61
C LEU A 806 -0.98 11.66 12.88
N ARG A 807 -0.54 11.79 14.15
CA ARG A 807 0.67 12.53 14.53
C ARG A 807 1.96 11.70 14.49
N GLN A 808 1.91 10.43 14.08
CA GLN A 808 3.04 9.49 14.14
C GLN A 808 4.30 10.00 13.41
N ASN A 809 4.14 10.77 12.33
CA ASN A 809 5.23 11.31 11.50
C ASN A 809 5.37 12.85 11.60
N SER A 810 4.72 13.49 12.57
CA SER A 810 4.44 14.94 12.53
C SER A 810 5.68 15.83 12.34
N VAL A 811 6.82 15.51 12.99
CA VAL A 811 8.06 16.30 12.87
C VAL A 811 8.60 16.21 11.45
N GLN A 812 8.74 15.00 10.91
CA GLN A 812 9.23 14.82 9.55
C GLN A 812 8.28 15.42 8.52
N GLU A 813 6.96 15.29 8.68
CA GLU A 813 5.97 15.89 7.77
C GLU A 813 6.08 17.42 7.73
N LYS A 814 6.21 18.08 8.89
CA LYS A 814 6.36 19.55 8.97
C LYS A 814 7.68 20.01 8.36
N VAL A 815 8.79 19.32 8.65
CA VAL A 815 10.10 19.64 8.05
C VAL A 815 10.09 19.40 6.55
N SER A 816 9.57 18.27 6.08
CA SER A 816 9.51 17.92 4.65
C SER A 816 8.56 18.85 3.87
N ASN A 817 7.46 19.30 4.46
CA ASN A 817 6.57 20.29 3.84
C ASN A 817 7.26 21.65 3.65
N LEU A 818 7.92 22.16 4.69
CA LEU A 818 8.73 23.39 4.57
C LEU A 818 9.88 23.22 3.59
N TRP A 819 10.54 22.06 3.61
CA TRP A 819 11.61 21.73 2.69
C TRP A 819 11.12 21.72 1.23
N PHE A 820 9.96 21.13 0.97
CA PHE A 820 9.37 21.13 -0.35
C PHE A 820 8.97 22.54 -0.82
N GLU A 821 8.41 23.38 0.05
CA GLU A 821 8.18 24.81 -0.25
C GLU A 821 9.46 25.53 -0.62
N HIS A 822 10.49 25.38 0.20
CA HIS A 822 11.79 25.97 -0.01
C HIS A 822 12.42 25.55 -1.35
N LEU A 823 12.31 24.26 -1.70
CA LEU A 823 12.77 23.74 -2.97
C LEU A 823 12.01 24.33 -4.15
N LEU A 824 10.67 24.44 -4.06
CA LEU A 824 9.84 25.01 -5.13
C LEU A 824 10.07 26.51 -5.34
N GLU A 825 10.27 27.28 -4.26
CA GLU A 825 10.58 28.71 -4.33
C GLU A 825 11.91 28.97 -5.07
N LYS A 826 12.87 28.06 -4.94
CA LYS A 826 14.20 28.15 -5.56
C LYS A 826 14.34 27.38 -6.89
N ALA A 827 13.38 26.51 -7.22
CA ALA A 827 13.42 25.73 -8.45
C ALA A 827 13.30 26.63 -9.70
N GLU A 828 13.81 26.14 -10.84
CA GLU A 828 13.71 26.85 -12.11
C GLU A 828 12.24 27.16 -12.50
N PRO A 829 11.97 28.29 -13.18
CA PRO A 829 10.62 28.70 -13.56
C PRO A 829 9.83 27.64 -14.35
N GLU A 830 10.51 26.75 -15.08
CA GLU A 830 9.89 25.66 -15.84
C GLU A 830 9.13 24.66 -14.94
N LEU A 831 9.50 24.50 -13.67
CA LEU A 831 8.77 23.70 -12.70
C LEU A 831 7.64 24.49 -12.02
N GLN A 832 7.69 25.82 -12.02
CA GLN A 832 6.65 26.70 -11.47
C GLN A 832 5.45 26.88 -12.42
N HIS A 833 5.63 26.60 -13.72
CA HIS A 833 4.63 26.73 -14.77
C HIS A 833 4.10 25.40 -15.36
N ARG A 834 4.56 24.27 -14.82
CA ARG A 834 4.00 22.92 -15.05
C ARG A 834 2.79 22.70 -14.14
#